data_AF-A0AAF0Y212-F1
#
_entry.id   AF-A0AAF0Y212-F1
#
_cell.length_a   1.000
_cell.length_b   1.000
_cell.length_c   1.000
_cell.angle_alpha   90.00
_cell.angle_beta   90.00
_cell.angle_gamma   90.00
#
_symmetry.space_group_name_H-M   'P 1'
#
loop_
_entity.id
_entity.type
_entity.pdbx_description
1 polymer ?
#
loop_
_entity_poly.entity_id
_entity_poly.type
_entity_poly.pdbx_seq_one_letter_code
_entity_poly.pdbx_strand_id
1 'polypeptide(L)'
;MGLFDKLSNKIKGTEGPAPEAFSFPPPAPPIPLEHSLIRYRKQRGINLGSWFTTENWLATKLYEGAVPPKGSDYDLARGANPKEAMERHWDTWMAETDWQWIKDRGFNTVRLPIGYYHLSGVLPDILKGTEYEPFADIYSGAWPRILKAVETAASHGLGVLIDFHAAPGAQNEDGHSGLSNGKVNFWKPNNLASTSIALRFLASTFNSNPYVVGLELLNEPKNNDQLQGWYERTLWEVRQVAGQEFPIYVSDAWDAQWYSSFVGKRDDFVVLDHHLYRCFDAADRALTGPQHADKLRNEFSGTFAHWCGQARGNLVVGEWSAGLDDSCLPASTPAGERDAHKRAWVAAQLEVYDRCAGYYFWTLKTDRDWDAGWSAYNAGQAEILPASVVRRAFSAPPQGAREAATQQAFDAHVGYWSQHGGSPNPNAFADGFRRGWDDALLFVHADGVSELGFVSQWARRPKTHTLTMSIVIRQVSDANVTADERALMIKILIDSFQTLNNALMSCVVNHGLNKKEAWIAELDGRLVGLSLWSGPGREFMEGDEFERLFKPVIEMLPSATSDFLMNVLFPQQMAFYNEGVPNAELEWWFCEMLGVDPRYQGHGVGTALLEHKAASVGDVPMGLSTQSKETLKFYEKLGYKVRADHPFTLLNGYVWHDHLLSCPGDATTVEAEKRNKAAAEAAAASASR
;
A
#
# COMPACT_ATOMS: atom_id res chain seq x y z
N MET A 1 -2.25 39.71 33.03
CA MET A 1 -0.96 40.25 33.50
C MET A 1 -0.82 40.03 34.99
N GLY A 2 -0.53 38.79 35.38
CA GLY A 2 -0.51 38.37 36.79
C GLY A 2 0.90 37.99 37.20
N LEU A 3 1.43 38.73 38.18
CA LEU A 3 2.42 38.46 39.24
C LEU A 3 3.59 37.43 39.05
N PHE A 4 3.56 36.48 38.13
CA PHE A 4 4.63 35.53 37.83
C PHE A 4 5.68 36.06 36.84
N ASP A 5 5.32 36.99 35.94
CA ASP A 5 6.26 37.59 34.98
C ASP A 5 7.36 38.43 35.64
N LYS A 6 7.15 38.89 36.88
CA LYS A 6 8.11 39.71 37.62
C LYS A 6 9.16 38.90 38.39
N LEU A 7 8.98 37.58 38.56
CA LEU A 7 9.98 36.71 39.18
C LEU A 7 10.98 36.11 38.17
N SER A 8 10.60 35.97 36.90
CA SER A 8 11.48 35.47 35.82
C SER A 8 12.65 36.41 35.49
N ASN A 9 12.43 37.73 35.60
CA ASN A 9 13.41 38.74 35.16
C ASN A 9 14.55 39.03 36.15
N LYS A 10 14.67 38.30 37.26
CA LYS A 10 15.75 38.49 38.25
C LYS A 10 16.76 37.34 38.36
N ILE A 11 16.63 36.28 37.54
CA ILE A 11 17.58 35.15 37.48
C ILE A 11 18.47 35.21 36.22
N LYS A 12 18.42 36.29 35.43
CA LYS A 12 19.35 36.48 34.30
C LYS A 12 20.62 37.18 34.77
N GLY A 13 21.51 36.40 35.38
CA GLY A 13 22.90 36.77 35.64
C GLY A 13 23.79 35.58 35.36
N THR A 14 24.65 35.72 34.36
CA THR A 14 25.72 34.80 33.91
C THR A 14 25.30 33.48 33.29
N GLU A 15 24.92 33.51 32.00
CA GLU A 15 25.18 32.39 31.10
C GLU A 15 25.89 32.94 29.86
N GLY A 16 26.92 32.22 29.41
CA GLY A 16 27.62 32.52 28.16
C GLY A 16 26.69 32.43 26.94
N PRO A 17 27.20 32.61 25.71
CA PRO A 17 26.36 32.48 24.53
C PRO A 17 25.66 31.12 24.55
N ALA A 18 24.32 31.13 24.57
CA ALA A 18 23.51 29.92 24.46
C ALA A 18 23.91 29.20 23.15
N PRO A 19 24.08 27.86 23.16
CA PRO A 19 24.34 27.13 21.92
C PRO A 19 23.20 27.43 20.94
N GLU A 20 23.55 27.70 19.68
CA GLU A 20 22.58 27.95 18.62
C GLU A 20 21.53 26.83 18.63
N ALA A 21 20.25 27.21 18.79
CA ALA A 21 19.17 26.23 18.81
C ALA A 21 19.07 25.56 17.43
N PHE A 22 19.31 24.25 17.34
CA PHE A 22 19.07 23.47 16.13
C PHE A 22 17.62 23.68 15.67
N SER A 23 17.45 24.38 14.55
CA SER A 23 16.15 24.60 13.92
C SER A 23 15.86 23.48 12.94
N PHE A 24 14.71 22.82 13.10
CA PHE A 24 14.23 21.81 12.16
C PHE A 24 13.03 22.37 11.39
N PRO A 25 12.84 21.95 10.13
CA PRO A 25 11.66 22.34 9.38
C PRO A 25 10.39 21.84 10.09
N PRO A 26 9.25 22.54 9.90
CA PRO A 26 7.96 22.01 10.33
C PRO A 26 7.62 20.71 9.57
N PRO A 27 6.60 19.96 10.02
CA PRO A 27 6.22 18.70 9.38
C PRO A 27 5.92 18.89 7.90
N ALA A 28 6.36 17.94 7.07
CA ALA A 28 5.96 17.93 5.67
C ALA A 28 4.43 17.69 5.57
N PRO A 29 3.81 18.11 4.45
CA PRO A 29 2.43 17.74 4.16
C PRO A 29 2.25 16.22 4.19
N PRO A 30 1.04 15.72 4.55
CA PRO A 30 0.74 14.30 4.48
C PRO A 30 1.05 13.70 3.12
N ILE A 31 1.63 12.49 3.13
CA ILE A 31 1.91 11.74 1.91
C ILE A 31 0.56 11.33 1.26
N PRO A 32 0.43 11.39 -0.08
CA PRO A 32 -0.77 10.91 -0.75
C PRO A 32 -1.13 9.46 -0.38
N LEU A 33 -2.41 9.10 -0.46
CA LEU A 33 -2.95 7.85 0.06
C LEU A 33 -2.25 6.61 -0.53
N GLU A 34 -2.10 6.59 -1.85
CA GLU A 34 -1.43 5.58 -2.66
C GLU A 34 0.03 5.36 -2.22
N HIS A 35 0.71 6.42 -1.84
CA HIS A 35 2.10 6.39 -1.36
C HIS A 35 2.18 6.08 0.15
N SER A 36 1.07 6.16 0.88
CA SER A 36 1.03 5.90 2.33
C SER A 36 0.77 4.42 2.67
N LEU A 37 0.30 3.60 1.73
CA LEU A 37 -0.07 2.19 1.95
C LEU A 37 1.05 1.38 2.62
N ILE A 38 2.31 1.65 2.26
CA ILE A 38 3.49 0.96 2.82
C ILE A 38 3.61 1.16 4.34
N ARG A 39 3.18 2.30 4.89
CA ARG A 39 3.18 2.57 6.35
C ARG A 39 2.09 1.80 7.09
N TYR A 40 0.95 1.59 6.44
CA TYR A 40 -0.23 1.00 7.07
C TYR A 40 -0.33 -0.52 6.86
N ARG A 41 0.40 -1.07 5.89
CA ARG A 41 0.39 -2.52 5.64
C ARG A 41 1.00 -3.29 6.81
N LYS A 42 0.76 -4.59 6.83
CA LYS A 42 1.36 -5.54 7.75
C LYS A 42 2.84 -5.64 7.43
N GLN A 43 3.67 -5.27 8.41
CA GLN A 43 5.12 -5.23 8.26
C GLN A 43 5.67 -6.65 8.43
N ARG A 44 5.88 -7.37 7.32
CA ARG A 44 6.52 -8.69 7.30
C ARG A 44 7.99 -8.46 7.05
N GLY A 45 8.71 -8.28 8.14
CA GLY A 45 10.01 -7.68 8.12
C GLY A 45 11.17 -8.61 8.47
N ILE A 46 12.36 -8.07 8.22
CA ILE A 46 13.62 -8.68 8.64
C ILE A 46 14.59 -7.58 9.10
N ASN A 47 15.38 -7.86 10.13
CA ASN A 47 16.38 -6.94 10.63
C ASN A 47 17.64 -7.01 9.75
N LEU A 48 18.24 -5.85 9.49
CA LEU A 48 19.56 -5.72 8.88
C LEU A 48 20.63 -5.56 9.98
N GLY A 49 20.59 -6.50 10.93
CA GLY A 49 21.48 -6.53 12.09
C GLY A 49 22.94 -6.63 11.66
N SER A 50 23.80 -5.98 12.44
CA SER A 50 25.23 -5.84 12.15
C SER A 50 25.60 -5.22 10.82
N TRP A 51 24.68 -4.54 10.12
CA TRP A 51 25.08 -3.71 9.00
C TRP A 51 25.73 -2.41 9.48
N PHE A 52 25.00 -1.55 10.19
CA PHE A 52 25.53 -0.29 10.73
C PHE A 52 25.91 -0.43 12.20
N THR A 53 24.94 -0.56 13.11
CA THR A 53 25.22 -0.91 14.52
C THR A 53 25.61 -2.37 14.58
N THR A 54 26.84 -2.68 15.01
CA THR A 54 27.39 -4.03 14.92
C THR A 54 27.38 -4.82 16.22
N GLU A 55 27.29 -6.14 16.08
CA GLU A 55 27.37 -7.11 17.17
C GLU A 55 28.47 -8.13 16.88
N ASN A 56 29.31 -8.38 17.89
CA ASN A 56 30.51 -9.19 17.74
C ASN A 56 30.26 -10.67 17.40
N TRP A 57 29.09 -11.19 17.78
CA TRP A 57 28.71 -12.57 17.52
C TRP A 57 28.11 -12.76 16.13
N LEU A 58 27.66 -11.68 15.48
CA LEU A 58 27.12 -11.68 14.11
C LEU A 58 28.19 -11.32 13.06
N ALA A 59 29.01 -10.29 13.32
CA ALA A 59 30.06 -9.80 12.43
C ALA A 59 31.45 -10.16 12.97
N THR A 60 31.68 -11.46 13.18
CA THR A 60 32.86 -11.99 13.87
C THR A 60 34.19 -11.52 13.26
N LYS A 61 34.27 -11.42 11.92
CA LYS A 61 35.48 -11.00 11.19
C LYS A 61 35.80 -9.52 11.41
N LEU A 62 34.79 -8.65 11.51
CA LEU A 62 34.98 -7.23 11.78
C LEU A 62 35.66 -7.03 13.15
N TYR A 63 35.26 -7.83 14.14
CA TYR A 63 35.75 -7.73 15.52
C TYR A 63 37.14 -8.34 15.77
N GLU A 64 37.75 -9.00 14.78
CA GLU A 64 39.15 -9.44 14.88
C GLU A 64 40.07 -8.24 15.17
N GLY A 65 39.81 -7.09 14.55
CA GLY A 65 40.56 -5.84 14.70
C GLY A 65 40.16 -4.96 15.91
N ALA A 66 39.08 -5.32 16.63
CA ALA A 66 38.61 -4.56 17.79
C ALA A 66 39.56 -4.67 19.00
N VAL A 67 39.54 -3.69 19.89
CA VAL A 67 40.23 -3.77 21.19
C VAL A 67 39.32 -4.34 22.28
N PRO A 68 39.84 -4.98 23.34
CA PRO A 68 39.02 -5.46 24.46
C PRO A 68 38.10 -4.37 25.06
N PRO A 69 36.86 -4.73 25.43
CA PRO A 69 36.32 -6.09 25.50
C PRO A 69 35.78 -6.68 24.18
N LYS A 70 35.91 -5.98 23.04
CA LYS A 70 35.45 -6.42 21.71
C LYS A 70 33.95 -6.75 21.66
N GLY A 71 33.13 -5.96 22.35
CA GLY A 71 31.68 -6.17 22.45
C GLY A 71 30.84 -5.10 21.76
N SER A 72 31.43 -4.00 21.28
CA SER A 72 30.66 -2.87 20.74
C SER A 72 31.41 -2.10 19.65
N ASP A 73 30.69 -1.26 18.91
CA ASP A 73 31.24 -0.33 17.92
C ASP A 73 32.30 0.62 18.52
N TYR A 74 32.19 0.92 19.82
CA TYR A 74 33.20 1.72 20.52
C TYR A 74 34.55 0.99 20.62
N ASP A 75 34.51 -0.34 20.69
CA ASP A 75 35.70 -1.18 20.73
C ASP A 75 36.34 -1.31 19.35
N LEU A 76 35.53 -1.27 18.30
CA LEU A 76 35.99 -1.18 16.91
C LEU A 76 36.66 0.16 16.64
N ALA A 77 36.05 1.26 17.09
CA ALA A 77 36.57 2.63 16.90
C ALA A 77 37.97 2.85 17.49
N ARG A 78 38.30 2.08 18.54
CA ARG A 78 39.61 2.11 19.21
C ARG A 78 40.63 1.14 18.61
N GLY A 79 40.21 0.33 17.62
CA GLY A 79 41.04 -0.64 16.91
C GLY A 79 42.07 0.00 15.97
N ALA A 80 42.79 -0.86 15.23
CA ALA A 80 43.72 -0.42 14.20
C ALA A 80 42.98 -0.17 12.88
N ASN A 81 43.25 0.96 12.22
CA ASN A 81 42.59 1.39 10.97
C ASN A 81 41.05 1.30 11.01
N PRO A 82 40.39 1.79 12.08
CA PRO A 82 38.98 1.52 12.34
C PRO A 82 38.07 2.10 11.26
N LYS A 83 38.40 3.27 10.72
CA LYS A 83 37.64 3.92 9.65
C LYS A 83 37.56 3.05 8.39
N GLU A 84 38.70 2.57 7.90
CA GLU A 84 38.76 1.73 6.71
C GLU A 84 38.02 0.40 6.92
N ALA A 85 38.15 -0.20 8.11
CA ALA A 85 37.45 -1.43 8.46
C ALA A 85 35.92 -1.24 8.46
N MET A 86 35.43 -0.18 9.11
CA MET A 86 34.00 0.13 9.17
C MET A 86 33.43 0.49 7.80
N GLU A 87 34.11 1.34 7.02
CA GLU A 87 33.65 1.71 5.68
C GLU A 87 33.59 0.50 4.73
N ARG A 88 34.63 -0.35 4.74
CA ARG A 88 34.61 -1.61 3.98
C ARG A 88 33.47 -2.51 4.41
N HIS A 89 33.22 -2.63 5.72
CA HIS A 89 32.12 -3.42 6.25
C HIS A 89 30.77 -2.90 5.75
N TRP A 90 30.49 -1.59 5.90
CA TRP A 90 29.24 -1.02 5.40
C TRP A 90 29.03 -1.22 3.90
N ASP A 91 30.10 -1.13 3.11
CA ASP A 91 30.06 -1.25 1.64
C ASP A 91 29.92 -2.70 1.14
N THR A 92 30.23 -3.70 1.98
CA THR A 92 30.29 -5.11 1.55
C THR A 92 29.39 -6.03 2.38
N TRP A 93 28.87 -5.57 3.52
CA TRP A 93 27.97 -6.35 4.34
C TRP A 93 26.70 -6.68 3.59
N MET A 94 26.14 -5.77 2.79
CA MET A 94 24.96 -6.03 1.95
C MET A 94 25.35 -6.07 0.46
N ALA A 95 24.80 -7.03 -0.27
CA ALA A 95 24.93 -7.21 -1.71
C ALA A 95 23.56 -7.19 -2.40
N GLU A 96 23.54 -6.97 -3.72
CA GLU A 96 22.31 -6.95 -4.52
C GLU A 96 21.46 -8.22 -4.37
N THR A 97 22.13 -9.38 -4.30
CA THR A 97 21.47 -10.67 -4.10
C THR A 97 20.72 -10.76 -2.77
N ASP A 98 21.12 -9.97 -1.77
CA ASP A 98 20.44 -9.98 -0.48
C ASP A 98 19.06 -9.33 -0.56
N TRP A 99 18.94 -8.20 -1.25
CA TRP A 99 17.66 -7.52 -1.45
C TRP A 99 16.68 -8.37 -2.24
N GLN A 100 17.17 -9.04 -3.28
CA GLN A 100 16.36 -9.96 -4.07
C GLN A 100 15.90 -11.15 -3.22
N TRP A 101 16.77 -11.73 -2.39
CA TRP A 101 16.39 -12.83 -1.49
C TRP A 101 15.31 -12.40 -0.50
N ILE A 102 15.42 -11.22 0.12
CA ILE A 102 14.41 -10.68 1.05
C ILE A 102 13.04 -10.65 0.37
N LYS A 103 12.98 -10.11 -0.85
CA LYS A 103 11.76 -10.02 -1.64
C LYS A 103 11.20 -11.39 -2.04
N ASP A 104 12.06 -12.29 -2.52
CA ASP A 104 11.64 -13.64 -2.98
C ASP A 104 11.09 -14.49 -1.82
N ARG A 105 11.55 -14.24 -0.59
CA ARG A 105 11.02 -14.85 0.64
C ARG A 105 9.73 -14.20 1.14
N GLY A 106 9.22 -13.21 0.44
CA GLY A 106 7.95 -12.54 0.75
C GLY A 106 8.01 -11.53 1.90
N PHE A 107 9.22 -11.15 2.35
CA PHE A 107 9.37 -10.02 3.23
C PHE A 107 9.10 -8.73 2.45
N ASN A 108 8.48 -7.75 3.12
CA ASN A 108 8.07 -6.50 2.51
C ASN A 108 8.69 -5.27 3.18
N THR A 109 9.39 -5.43 4.30
CA THR A 109 9.99 -4.32 5.04
C THR A 109 11.30 -4.78 5.67
N VAL A 110 12.25 -3.86 5.88
CA VAL A 110 13.48 -4.10 6.61
C VAL A 110 13.57 -3.16 7.83
N ARG A 111 14.09 -3.63 8.95
CA ARG A 111 14.44 -2.80 10.11
C ARG A 111 15.94 -2.52 10.05
N LEU A 112 16.31 -1.25 10.15
CA LEU A 112 17.68 -0.76 9.96
C LEU A 112 18.21 -0.14 11.26
N PRO A 113 18.93 -0.93 12.09
CA PRO A 113 19.57 -0.45 13.30
C PRO A 113 20.67 0.57 13.00
N ILE A 114 20.57 1.78 13.56
CA ILE A 114 21.59 2.83 13.48
C ILE A 114 21.87 3.44 14.86
N GLY A 115 23.15 3.67 15.17
CA GLY A 115 23.57 4.47 16.32
C GLY A 115 23.70 5.97 16.05
N TYR A 116 23.66 6.76 17.12
CA TYR A 116 23.85 8.22 17.07
C TYR A 116 25.17 8.62 16.40
N TYR A 117 26.24 7.85 16.62
CA TYR A 117 27.56 8.13 16.05
C TYR A 117 27.63 8.04 14.52
N HIS A 118 26.70 7.35 13.87
CA HIS A 118 26.60 7.34 12.41
C HIS A 118 26.19 8.69 11.81
N LEU A 119 25.66 9.61 12.63
CA LEU A 119 25.27 10.94 12.20
C LEU A 119 26.41 11.96 12.31
N SER A 120 27.62 11.56 12.75
CA SER A 120 28.74 12.48 13.01
C SER A 120 29.16 13.30 11.79
N GLY A 121 28.97 12.78 10.58
CA GLY A 121 29.29 13.48 9.32
C GLY A 121 28.29 14.58 8.94
N VAL A 122 27.06 14.53 9.47
CA VAL A 122 25.98 15.48 9.16
C VAL A 122 25.56 16.33 10.37
N LEU A 123 25.77 15.81 11.57
CA LEU A 123 25.49 16.42 12.86
C LEU A 123 26.64 16.18 13.84
N PRO A 124 27.84 16.73 13.61
CA PRO A 124 29.01 16.48 14.47
C PRO A 124 28.77 16.88 15.94
N ASP A 125 27.93 17.88 16.17
CA ASP A 125 27.65 18.45 17.49
C ASP A 125 26.97 17.48 18.47
N ILE A 126 26.28 16.44 17.99
CA ILE A 126 25.65 15.44 18.87
C ILE A 126 26.66 14.53 19.57
N LEU A 127 27.93 14.57 19.14
CA LEU A 127 29.02 13.82 19.78
C LEU A 127 29.70 14.60 20.89
N LYS A 128 29.49 15.91 20.99
CA LYS A 128 30.16 16.74 22.00
C LYS A 128 29.83 16.24 23.40
N GLY A 129 30.86 15.96 24.19
CA GLY A 129 30.74 15.45 25.55
C GLY A 129 30.23 14.00 25.65
N THR A 130 30.25 13.23 24.56
CA THR A 130 29.92 11.79 24.56
C THR A 130 31.17 10.93 24.43
N GLU A 131 31.02 9.62 24.64
CA GLU A 131 32.12 8.66 24.50
C GLU A 131 32.72 8.66 23.08
N TYR A 132 31.90 8.93 22.05
CA TYR A 132 32.29 8.86 20.65
C TYR A 132 32.89 10.16 20.09
N GLU A 133 32.96 11.26 20.86
CA GLU A 133 33.59 12.52 20.41
C GLU A 133 34.97 12.33 19.76
N PRO A 134 35.91 11.53 20.34
CA PRO A 134 37.24 11.34 19.76
C PRO A 134 37.23 10.51 18.46
N PHE A 135 36.11 9.87 18.14
CA PHE A 135 35.94 8.91 17.05
C PHE A 135 35.01 9.43 15.95
N ALA A 136 34.66 10.71 15.96
CA ALA A 136 33.74 11.32 15.00
C ALA A 136 34.09 11.01 13.54
N ASP A 137 35.38 11.10 13.17
CA ASP A 137 35.84 10.87 11.80
C ASP A 137 35.64 9.42 11.33
N ILE A 138 35.71 8.45 12.24
CA ILE A 138 35.56 7.00 11.94
C ILE A 138 34.16 6.71 11.38
N TYR A 139 33.15 7.38 11.91
CA TYR A 139 31.74 7.15 11.56
C TYR A 139 31.15 8.19 10.61
N SER A 140 31.93 9.21 10.22
CA SER A 140 31.47 10.31 9.39
C SER A 140 30.94 9.89 8.02
N GLY A 141 31.42 8.76 7.49
CA GLY A 141 30.98 8.18 6.22
C GLY A 141 29.70 7.34 6.28
N ALA A 142 29.10 7.12 7.45
CA ALA A 142 27.95 6.22 7.60
C ALA A 142 26.64 6.82 7.06
N TRP A 143 26.36 8.10 7.35
CA TRP A 143 25.11 8.75 6.95
C TRP A 143 24.75 8.65 5.45
N PRO A 144 25.63 8.98 4.48
CA PRO A 144 25.30 8.81 3.07
C PRO A 144 25.02 7.35 2.69
N ARG A 145 25.63 6.37 3.37
CA ARG A 145 25.37 4.94 3.17
C ARG A 145 24.02 4.51 3.74
N ILE A 146 23.60 5.09 4.87
CA ILE A 146 22.25 4.89 5.43
C ILE A 146 21.20 5.43 4.46
N LEU A 147 21.39 6.63 3.90
CA LEU A 147 20.48 7.16 2.87
C LEU A 147 20.43 6.24 1.65
N LYS A 148 21.59 5.75 1.19
CA LYS A 148 21.67 4.82 0.07
C LYS A 148 20.98 3.47 0.37
N ALA A 149 21.06 2.99 1.60
CA ALA A 149 20.36 1.79 2.06
C ALA A 149 18.84 1.95 1.93
N VAL A 150 18.30 3.10 2.37
CA VAL A 150 16.88 3.44 2.26
C VAL A 150 16.43 3.51 0.80
N GLU A 151 17.20 4.17 -0.07
CA GLU A 151 16.93 4.25 -1.51
C GLU A 151 16.96 2.87 -2.17
N THR A 152 17.93 2.03 -1.80
CA THR A 152 18.08 0.69 -2.36
C THR A 152 16.89 -0.17 -1.96
N ALA A 153 16.53 -0.22 -0.68
CA ALA A 153 15.33 -0.91 -0.21
C ALA A 153 14.06 -0.44 -0.96
N ALA A 154 13.90 0.87 -1.13
CA ALA A 154 12.79 1.45 -1.88
C ALA A 154 12.75 0.98 -3.34
N SER A 155 13.89 0.87 -4.02
CA SER A 155 13.98 0.36 -5.40
C SER A 155 13.55 -1.10 -5.55
N HIS A 156 13.58 -1.88 -4.46
CA HIS A 156 13.05 -3.25 -4.42
C HIS A 156 11.59 -3.32 -3.93
N GLY A 157 10.94 -2.20 -3.64
CA GLY A 157 9.58 -2.14 -3.08
C GLY A 157 9.52 -2.45 -1.58
N LEU A 158 10.66 -2.44 -0.89
CA LEU A 158 10.76 -2.72 0.55
C LEU A 158 10.59 -1.44 1.35
N GLY A 159 9.77 -1.50 2.39
CA GLY A 159 9.71 -0.45 3.40
C GLY A 159 10.94 -0.49 4.32
N VAL A 160 11.26 0.60 5.00
CA VAL A 160 12.35 0.69 5.97
C VAL A 160 11.85 1.26 7.29
N LEU A 161 12.01 0.51 8.38
CA LEU A 161 11.92 1.02 9.74
C LEU A 161 13.31 1.47 10.16
N ILE A 162 13.48 2.77 10.41
CA ILE A 162 14.73 3.30 10.96
C ILE A 162 14.70 3.06 12.46
N ASP A 163 15.69 2.35 12.98
CA ASP A 163 15.77 2.02 14.40
C ASP A 163 16.95 2.74 15.06
N PHE A 164 16.64 3.58 16.06
CA PHE A 164 17.66 4.24 16.86
C PHE A 164 18.22 3.29 17.93
N HIS A 165 19.15 2.46 17.47
CA HIS A 165 19.61 1.28 18.21
C HIS A 165 20.65 1.59 19.29
N ALA A 166 21.40 2.68 19.15
CA ALA A 166 22.46 3.06 20.08
C ALA A 166 22.43 4.55 20.39
N ALA A 167 22.15 4.88 21.66
CA ALA A 167 22.13 6.25 22.16
C ALA A 167 23.43 6.62 22.93
N PRO A 168 23.77 7.91 23.04
CA PRO A 168 24.87 8.37 23.87
C PRO A 168 24.78 7.84 25.31
N GLY A 169 25.91 7.34 25.84
CA GLY A 169 25.96 6.73 27.17
C GLY A 169 25.27 5.38 27.33
N ALA A 170 24.76 4.75 26.28
CA ALA A 170 24.06 3.46 26.28
C ALA A 170 22.76 3.44 27.13
N GLN A 171 21.68 2.97 26.49
CA GLN A 171 20.36 2.86 27.11
C GLN A 171 20.13 1.53 27.84
N ASN A 172 20.98 0.52 27.59
CA ASN A 172 20.98 -0.78 28.25
C ASN A 172 22.43 -1.22 28.55
N GLU A 173 22.60 -2.45 29.04
CA GLU A 173 23.90 -2.96 29.49
C GLU A 173 24.67 -3.72 28.40
N ASP A 174 24.01 -3.96 27.26
CA ASP A 174 24.51 -4.84 26.20
C ASP A 174 25.28 -4.06 25.14
N GLY A 175 26.28 -4.72 24.55
CA GLY A 175 27.23 -4.10 23.62
C GLY A 175 26.60 -3.52 22.35
N HIS A 176 25.45 -4.05 21.93
CA HIS A 176 24.68 -3.56 20.79
C HIS A 176 24.16 -2.11 20.96
N SER A 177 24.11 -1.58 22.18
CA SER A 177 23.85 -0.16 22.44
C SER A 177 25.03 0.76 22.11
N GLY A 178 26.10 0.20 21.54
CA GLY A 178 27.31 0.91 21.14
C GLY A 178 28.36 1.01 22.25
N LEU A 179 28.10 0.52 23.47
CA LEU A 179 29.10 0.47 24.55
C LEU A 179 29.00 -0.88 25.28
N SER A 180 30.14 -1.56 25.41
CA SER A 180 30.27 -2.90 26.01
C SER A 180 30.76 -2.87 27.47
N ASN A 181 30.51 -1.77 28.18
CA ASN A 181 31.01 -1.56 29.55
C ASN A 181 29.99 -1.89 30.66
N GLY A 182 28.79 -2.35 30.29
CA GLY A 182 27.72 -2.74 31.22
C GLY A 182 27.12 -1.57 32.01
N LYS A 183 27.23 -0.33 31.54
CA LYS A 183 26.74 0.86 32.26
C LYS A 183 25.71 1.65 31.44
N VAL A 184 24.55 1.89 32.07
CA VAL A 184 23.51 2.78 31.53
C VAL A 184 23.75 4.22 31.97
N ASN A 185 24.34 5.03 31.09
CA ASN A 185 24.56 6.47 31.29
C ASN A 185 23.65 7.34 30.42
N PHE A 186 22.72 6.76 29.67
CA PHE A 186 21.77 7.47 28.80
C PHE A 186 21.06 8.65 29.49
N TRP A 187 20.70 8.51 30.77
CA TRP A 187 19.92 9.51 31.52
C TRP A 187 20.67 10.80 31.89
N LYS A 188 21.95 10.94 31.50
CA LYS A 188 22.69 12.19 31.72
C LYS A 188 22.13 13.30 30.82
N PRO A 189 22.03 14.56 31.31
CA PRO A 189 21.43 15.65 30.53
C PRO A 189 22.01 15.84 29.12
N ASN A 190 23.33 15.72 28.96
CA ASN A 190 24.00 15.84 27.65
C ASN A 190 23.58 14.73 26.67
N ASN A 191 23.42 13.50 27.17
CA ASN A 191 23.04 12.33 26.38
C ASN A 191 21.58 12.43 25.93
N LEU A 192 20.69 12.87 26.82
CA LEU A 192 19.29 13.13 26.49
C LEU A 192 19.14 14.25 25.45
N ALA A 193 19.90 15.34 25.58
CA ALA A 193 19.89 16.45 24.62
C ALA A 193 20.39 16.01 23.23
N SER A 194 21.51 15.29 23.19
CA SER A 194 22.08 14.76 21.94
C SER A 194 21.12 13.78 21.25
N THR A 195 20.44 12.94 22.03
CA THR A 195 19.42 12.01 21.53
C THR A 195 18.20 12.74 20.97
N SER A 196 17.70 13.77 21.66
CA SER A 196 16.59 14.60 21.17
C SER A 196 16.91 15.23 19.81
N ILE A 197 18.13 15.78 19.65
CA ILE A 197 18.59 16.37 18.38
C ILE A 197 18.64 15.30 17.28
N ALA A 198 19.23 14.13 17.57
CA ALA A 198 19.34 13.03 16.61
C ALA A 198 17.95 12.54 16.14
N LEU A 199 17.01 12.31 17.07
CA LEU A 199 15.67 11.83 16.76
C LEU A 199 14.86 12.84 15.95
N ARG A 200 14.93 14.14 16.30
CA ARG A 200 14.29 15.20 15.52
C ARG A 200 14.88 15.31 14.12
N PHE A 201 16.19 15.16 13.97
CA PHE A 201 16.85 15.14 12.66
C PHE A 201 16.37 13.98 11.81
N LEU A 202 16.42 12.75 12.33
CA LEU A 202 15.95 11.55 11.64
C LEU A 202 14.48 11.68 11.23
N ALA A 203 13.63 12.11 12.16
CA ALA A 203 12.22 12.30 11.91
C ALA A 203 11.97 13.39 10.84
N SER A 204 12.67 14.53 10.92
CA SER A 204 12.57 15.60 9.91
C SER A 204 13.06 15.17 8.52
N THR A 205 14.03 14.26 8.45
CA THR A 205 14.59 13.75 7.20
C THR A 205 13.66 12.74 6.54
N PHE A 206 13.09 11.82 7.32
CA PHE A 206 12.41 10.66 6.75
C PHE A 206 10.88 10.76 6.71
N ASN A 207 10.24 11.71 7.41
CA ASN A 207 8.78 11.78 7.50
C ASN A 207 8.06 11.94 6.15
N SER A 208 8.71 12.51 5.14
CA SER A 208 8.17 12.68 3.78
C SER A 208 8.51 11.53 2.84
N ASN A 209 9.36 10.58 3.24
CA ASN A 209 9.70 9.43 2.41
C ASN A 209 8.63 8.33 2.55
N PRO A 210 7.93 7.94 1.47
CA PRO A 210 6.86 6.94 1.53
C PRO A 210 7.35 5.53 1.84
N TYR A 211 8.63 5.22 1.56
CA TYR A 211 9.23 3.93 1.86
C TYR A 211 9.77 3.84 3.30
N VAL A 212 9.85 4.95 4.04
CA VAL A 212 10.16 4.87 5.48
C VAL A 212 8.87 4.63 6.25
N VAL A 213 8.75 3.44 6.83
CA VAL A 213 7.56 2.97 7.54
C VAL A 213 7.48 3.46 8.98
N GLY A 214 8.55 4.06 9.48
CA GLY A 214 8.58 4.72 10.78
C GLY A 214 9.99 4.95 11.31
N LEU A 215 10.03 5.51 12.51
CA LEU A 215 11.25 5.70 13.31
C LEU A 215 11.03 5.11 14.70
N GLU A 216 11.88 4.17 15.11
CA GLU A 216 11.95 3.72 16.50
C GLU A 216 12.80 4.68 17.32
N LEU A 217 12.25 5.15 18.44
CA LEU A 217 12.89 6.19 19.26
C LEU A 217 14.12 5.67 20.00
N LEU A 218 14.08 4.42 20.45
CA LEU A 218 15.14 3.83 21.25
C LEU A 218 14.96 2.31 21.36
N ASN A 219 15.94 1.55 20.91
CA ASN A 219 15.96 0.09 21.05
C ASN A 219 16.22 -0.34 22.50
N GLU A 220 15.40 -1.26 23.00
CA GLU A 220 15.56 -1.98 24.28
C GLU A 220 16.11 -1.15 25.47
N PRO A 221 15.54 0.02 25.81
CA PRO A 221 16.03 0.79 26.95
C PRO A 221 15.77 0.05 28.26
N LYS A 222 16.68 0.22 29.22
CA LYS A 222 16.45 -0.23 30.60
C LYS A 222 15.25 0.51 31.20
N ASN A 223 14.19 -0.23 31.52
CA ASN A 223 12.99 0.35 32.10
C ASN A 223 13.27 0.93 33.49
N ASN A 224 12.93 2.21 33.69
CA ASN A 224 13.10 2.92 34.96
C ASN A 224 12.05 4.03 35.11
N ASP A 225 12.14 4.78 36.21
CA ASP A 225 11.24 5.87 36.57
C ASP A 225 11.32 7.10 35.64
N GLN A 226 12.35 7.22 34.81
CA GLN A 226 12.54 8.33 33.87
C GLN A 226 12.02 8.03 32.46
N LEU A 227 11.97 6.75 32.06
CA LEU A 227 11.67 6.34 30.68
C LEU A 227 10.30 6.80 30.19
N GLN A 228 9.27 6.71 31.03
CA GLN A 228 7.90 7.09 30.65
C GLN A 228 7.80 8.60 30.36
N GLY A 229 8.36 9.43 31.25
CA GLY A 229 8.41 10.88 31.06
C GLY A 229 9.30 11.29 29.88
N TRP A 230 10.35 10.52 29.61
CA TRP A 230 11.19 10.71 28.44
C TRP A 230 10.47 10.39 27.13
N TYR A 231 9.70 9.28 27.07
CA TYR A 231 8.90 8.96 25.88
C TYR A 231 7.86 10.04 25.58
N GLU A 232 7.11 10.51 26.58
CA GLU A 232 6.12 11.58 26.38
C GLU A 232 6.76 12.87 25.83
N ARG A 233 7.89 13.28 26.41
CA ARG A 233 8.63 14.46 25.95
C ARG A 233 9.15 14.28 24.52
N THR A 234 9.81 13.15 24.26
CA THR A 234 10.44 12.87 22.97
C THR A 234 9.40 12.73 21.86
N LEU A 235 8.27 12.07 22.14
CA LEU A 235 7.14 12.02 21.22
C LEU A 235 6.62 13.42 20.92
N TRP A 236 6.40 14.26 21.94
CA TRP A 236 5.97 15.65 21.72
C TRP A 236 6.97 16.43 20.83
N GLU A 237 8.27 16.30 21.07
CA GLU A 237 9.34 16.95 20.30
C GLU A 237 9.39 16.46 18.84
N VAL A 238 9.36 15.14 18.62
CA VAL A 238 9.40 14.53 17.29
C VAL A 238 8.13 14.86 16.49
N ARG A 239 6.96 14.94 17.14
CA ARG A 239 5.71 15.35 16.49
C ARG A 239 5.75 16.78 15.95
N GLN A 240 6.58 17.67 16.53
CA GLN A 240 6.76 19.03 16.00
C GLN A 240 7.40 19.05 14.62
N VAL A 241 8.09 17.97 14.19
CA VAL A 241 8.84 17.92 12.93
C VAL A 241 8.36 16.82 11.98
N ALA A 242 7.64 15.81 12.46
CA ALA A 242 7.18 14.69 11.64
C ALA A 242 5.64 14.62 11.47
N GLY A 243 4.89 15.38 12.26
CA GLY A 243 3.43 15.35 12.23
C GLY A 243 2.83 14.07 12.81
N GLN A 244 1.50 13.97 12.76
CA GLN A 244 0.74 12.92 13.45
C GLN A 244 0.66 11.59 12.67
N GLU A 245 0.82 11.62 11.34
CA GLU A 245 0.69 10.44 10.47
C GLU A 245 1.99 9.65 10.29
N PHE A 246 3.16 10.20 10.65
CA PHE A 246 4.41 9.47 10.57
C PHE A 246 4.52 8.45 11.73
N PRO A 247 4.67 7.14 11.48
CA PRO A 247 4.69 6.16 12.56
C PRO A 247 5.95 6.32 13.42
N ILE A 248 5.76 6.37 14.74
CA ILE A 248 6.86 6.38 15.72
C ILE A 248 6.77 5.12 16.57
N TYR A 249 7.84 4.34 16.61
CA TYR A 249 7.92 3.09 17.35
C TYR A 249 8.55 3.34 18.72
N VAL A 250 8.01 2.70 19.75
CA VAL A 250 8.54 2.71 21.10
C VAL A 250 8.76 1.28 21.57
N SER A 251 9.97 0.96 22.02
CA SER A 251 10.25 -0.32 22.67
C SER A 251 9.44 -0.47 23.95
N ASP A 252 8.94 -1.67 24.18
CA ASP A 252 8.23 -2.05 25.40
C ASP A 252 9.13 -2.13 26.64
N ALA A 253 10.45 -1.98 26.49
CA ALA A 253 11.41 -2.08 27.59
C ALA A 253 11.19 -3.31 28.49
N TRP A 254 10.81 -4.44 27.87
CA TRP A 254 10.47 -5.71 28.52
C TRP A 254 9.21 -5.69 29.41
N ASP A 255 8.33 -4.69 29.26
CA ASP A 255 7.03 -4.55 29.93
C ASP A 255 5.88 -4.28 28.94
N ALA A 256 5.64 -5.22 28.04
CA ALA A 256 4.56 -5.15 27.05
C ALA A 256 3.18 -4.85 27.65
N GLN A 257 2.91 -5.29 28.89
CA GLN A 257 1.63 -5.04 29.55
C GLN A 257 1.43 -3.55 29.87
N TRP A 258 2.45 -2.86 30.34
CA TRP A 258 2.38 -1.42 30.58
C TRP A 258 2.37 -0.65 29.26
N TYR A 259 3.30 -0.95 28.36
CA TYR A 259 3.51 -0.14 27.15
C TYR A 259 2.42 -0.34 26.08
N SER A 260 1.74 -1.49 26.04
CA SER A 260 0.55 -1.66 25.20
C SER A 260 -0.60 -0.74 25.64
N SER A 261 -0.76 -0.53 26.94
CA SER A 261 -1.72 0.44 27.50
C SER A 261 -1.31 1.88 27.22
N PHE A 262 0.00 2.20 27.30
CA PHE A 262 0.54 3.50 26.92
C PHE A 262 0.22 3.83 25.47
N VAL A 263 0.58 2.95 24.53
CA VAL A 263 0.29 3.11 23.08
C VAL A 263 -1.21 3.17 22.81
N GLY A 264 -2.00 2.34 23.49
CA GLY A 264 -3.45 2.31 23.39
C GLY A 264 -4.19 3.59 23.77
N LYS A 265 -3.58 4.44 24.61
CA LYS A 265 -4.15 5.72 25.06
C LYS A 265 -3.80 6.90 24.18
N ARG A 266 -2.87 6.74 23.23
CA ARG A 266 -2.41 7.82 22.37
C ARG A 266 -3.43 8.15 21.29
N ASP A 267 -3.40 9.36 20.74
CA ASP A 267 -4.22 9.71 19.57
C ASP A 267 -3.39 9.81 18.29
N ASP A 268 -2.07 9.92 18.43
CA ASP A 268 -1.11 9.93 17.33
C ASP A 268 -0.66 8.52 16.93
N PHE A 269 0.01 8.42 15.77
CA PHE A 269 0.45 7.13 15.23
C PHE A 269 1.72 6.64 15.92
N VAL A 270 1.55 6.06 17.10
CA VAL A 270 2.59 5.37 17.86
C VAL A 270 2.40 3.86 17.79
N VAL A 271 3.49 3.13 17.61
CA VAL A 271 3.54 1.67 17.51
C VAL A 271 4.35 1.12 18.66
N LEU A 272 3.83 0.09 19.34
CA LEU A 272 4.60 -0.68 20.31
C LEU A 272 5.51 -1.64 19.57
N ASP A 273 6.80 -1.58 19.87
CA ASP A 273 7.76 -2.61 19.50
C ASP A 273 7.95 -3.59 20.67
N HIS A 274 7.70 -4.87 20.42
CA HIS A 274 7.86 -5.97 21.37
C HIS A 274 8.90 -6.96 20.85
N HIS A 275 9.90 -7.28 21.67
CA HIS A 275 10.89 -8.31 21.34
C HIS A 275 10.51 -9.63 22.02
N LEU A 276 10.49 -10.72 21.25
CA LEU A 276 10.11 -12.04 21.74
C LEU A 276 11.20 -13.07 21.48
N TYR A 277 11.92 -13.38 22.56
CA TYR A 277 12.90 -14.45 22.62
C TYR A 277 12.57 -15.43 23.74
N ARG A 278 12.89 -16.72 23.55
CA ARG A 278 12.67 -17.80 24.52
C ARG A 278 13.90 -18.69 24.68
N CYS A 279 15.07 -18.08 24.87
CA CYS A 279 16.34 -18.80 24.99
C CYS A 279 17.27 -18.28 26.10
N PHE A 280 16.93 -17.18 26.78
CA PHE A 280 17.87 -16.50 27.67
C PHE A 280 17.75 -16.91 29.14
N ASP A 281 16.58 -17.33 29.61
CA ASP A 281 16.38 -17.73 31.01
C ASP A 281 16.42 -19.26 31.21
N ALA A 282 16.67 -19.68 32.46
CA ALA A 282 16.85 -21.10 32.78
C ALA A 282 15.58 -21.95 32.56
N ALA A 283 14.40 -21.33 32.66
CA ALA A 283 13.13 -22.03 32.47
C ALA A 283 12.90 -22.34 30.99
N ASP A 284 13.22 -21.40 30.11
CA ASP A 284 13.15 -21.55 28.67
C ASP A 284 14.18 -22.56 28.17
N ARG A 285 15.43 -22.51 28.67
CA ARG A 285 16.49 -23.46 28.30
C ARG A 285 16.14 -24.93 28.61
N ALA A 286 15.21 -25.17 29.52
CA ALA A 286 14.75 -26.51 29.89
C ALA A 286 13.67 -27.07 28.95
N LEU A 287 13.20 -26.29 27.97
CA LEU A 287 12.12 -26.67 27.06
C LEU A 287 12.67 -27.02 25.67
N THR A 288 12.06 -28.03 25.07
CA THR A 288 12.27 -28.37 23.66
C THR A 288 11.49 -27.42 22.75
N GLY A 289 11.87 -27.32 21.47
CA GLY A 289 11.13 -26.54 20.47
C GLY A 289 9.61 -26.79 20.44
N PRO A 290 9.12 -28.04 20.41
CA PRO A 290 7.69 -28.34 20.51
C PRO A 290 7.04 -27.85 21.82
N GLN A 291 7.73 -27.96 22.96
CA GLN A 291 7.21 -27.46 24.23
C GLN A 291 7.12 -25.93 24.25
N HIS A 292 8.10 -25.22 23.67
CA HIS A 292 8.00 -23.77 23.45
C HIS A 292 6.82 -23.42 22.55
N ALA A 293 6.65 -24.15 21.44
CA ALA A 293 5.55 -23.95 20.50
C ALA A 293 4.18 -24.14 21.19
N ASP A 294 4.03 -25.19 21.99
CA ASP A 294 2.80 -25.48 22.72
C ASP A 294 2.49 -24.41 23.78
N LYS A 295 3.48 -23.98 24.55
CA LYS A 295 3.30 -22.87 25.51
C LYS A 295 2.91 -21.58 24.81
N LEU A 296 3.53 -21.27 23.67
CA LEU A 296 3.22 -20.06 22.92
C LEU A 296 1.77 -20.06 22.43
N ARG A 297 1.31 -21.18 21.86
CA ARG A 297 -0.07 -21.33 21.37
C ARG A 297 -1.11 -21.32 22.49
N ASN A 298 -0.85 -22.08 23.55
CA ASN A 298 -1.89 -22.43 24.52
C ASN A 298 -1.86 -21.55 25.78
N GLU A 299 -0.71 -21.02 26.17
CA GLU A 299 -0.55 -20.23 27.40
C GLU A 299 -0.35 -18.74 27.09
N PHE A 300 0.49 -18.40 26.09
CA PHE A 300 0.85 -17.02 25.81
C PHE A 300 -0.06 -16.31 24.79
N SER A 301 -0.66 -17.03 23.83
CA SER A 301 -1.44 -16.42 22.75
C SER A 301 -2.59 -15.53 23.25
N GLY A 302 -3.20 -15.84 24.40
CA GLY A 302 -4.25 -15.01 25.00
C GLY A 302 -3.70 -13.67 25.51
N THR A 303 -2.58 -13.71 26.22
CA THR A 303 -1.84 -12.52 26.70
C THR A 303 -1.39 -11.65 25.54
N PHE A 304 -0.81 -12.25 24.49
CA PHE A 304 -0.38 -11.52 23.30
C PHE A 304 -1.54 -10.83 22.58
N ALA A 305 -2.68 -11.53 22.42
CA ALA A 305 -3.88 -10.95 21.83
C ALA A 305 -4.45 -9.80 22.68
N HIS A 306 -4.39 -9.92 24.01
CA HIS A 306 -4.76 -8.84 24.92
C HIS A 306 -3.89 -7.60 24.72
N TRP A 307 -2.56 -7.75 24.64
CA TRP A 307 -1.65 -6.62 24.36
C TRP A 307 -1.91 -5.99 22.99
N CYS A 308 -2.11 -6.80 21.95
CA CYS A 308 -2.49 -6.29 20.62
C CYS A 308 -3.79 -5.47 20.68
N GLY A 309 -4.80 -5.97 21.40
CA GLY A 309 -6.07 -5.28 21.61
C GLY A 309 -5.92 -3.98 22.40
N GLN A 310 -5.14 -3.99 23.49
CA GLN A 310 -4.85 -2.79 24.30
C GLN A 310 -4.13 -1.72 23.49
N ALA A 311 -3.15 -2.10 22.67
CA ALA A 311 -2.47 -1.20 21.74
C ALA A 311 -3.35 -0.80 20.53
N ARG A 312 -4.60 -1.27 20.45
CA ARG A 312 -5.55 -1.04 19.34
C ARG A 312 -4.98 -1.47 17.98
N GLY A 313 -4.26 -2.59 17.96
CA GLY A 313 -3.61 -3.13 16.76
C GLY A 313 -2.26 -2.47 16.44
N ASN A 314 -1.79 -1.49 17.21
CA ASN A 314 -0.48 -0.86 17.01
C ASN A 314 0.63 -1.59 17.77
N LEU A 315 0.79 -2.89 17.49
CA LEU A 315 1.86 -3.70 18.04
C LEU A 315 2.58 -4.41 16.90
N VAL A 316 3.89 -4.37 16.93
CA VAL A 316 4.78 -5.09 16.04
C VAL A 316 5.78 -5.88 16.87
N VAL A 317 6.14 -7.08 16.42
CA VAL A 317 7.23 -7.85 17.03
C VAL A 317 8.54 -7.49 16.33
N GLY A 318 9.24 -6.44 16.77
CA GLY A 318 10.43 -5.91 16.08
C GLY A 318 11.65 -6.82 16.13
N GLU A 319 11.66 -7.79 17.03
CA GLU A 319 12.68 -8.83 17.05
C GLU A 319 12.14 -10.18 17.52
N TRP A 320 12.45 -11.22 16.75
CA TRP A 320 12.22 -12.63 17.05
C TRP A 320 13.16 -13.48 16.19
N SER A 321 13.44 -14.72 16.59
CA SER A 321 14.35 -15.60 15.83
C SER A 321 13.92 -17.07 15.86
N ALA A 322 14.67 -17.91 15.15
CA ALA A 322 14.58 -19.37 15.28
C ALA A 322 15.47 -19.91 16.42
N GLY A 323 16.09 -19.01 17.19
CA GLY A 323 17.00 -19.33 18.28
C GLY A 323 16.33 -20.16 19.36
N LEU A 324 16.93 -21.32 19.62
CA LEU A 324 16.74 -22.12 20.84
C LEU A 324 18.13 -22.26 21.44
N ASP A 325 18.25 -22.23 22.76
CA ASP A 325 19.53 -22.45 23.42
C ASP A 325 20.03 -23.87 23.12
N ASP A 326 21.35 -24.03 22.99
CA ASP A 326 21.95 -25.33 22.65
C ASP A 326 21.63 -26.41 23.71
N SER A 327 21.36 -26.00 24.96
CA SER A 327 20.98 -26.89 26.06
C SER A 327 19.53 -27.39 26.02
N CYS A 328 18.68 -26.82 25.17
CA CYS A 328 17.31 -27.31 24.95
C CYS A 328 17.28 -28.77 24.46
N LEU A 329 18.38 -29.24 23.85
CA LEU A 329 18.53 -30.61 23.34
C LEU A 329 19.92 -31.18 23.63
N PRO A 330 20.05 -32.48 23.99
CA PRO A 330 21.34 -33.12 24.21
C PRO A 330 22.31 -32.89 23.04
N ALA A 331 23.58 -32.62 23.31
CA ALA A 331 24.60 -32.35 22.27
C ALA A 331 24.60 -33.38 21.13
N SER A 332 24.30 -34.65 21.44
CA SER A 332 24.23 -35.78 20.51
C SER A 332 23.01 -35.78 19.58
N THR A 333 22.01 -34.91 19.78
CA THR A 333 20.81 -34.85 18.94
C THR A 333 21.19 -34.51 17.50
N PRO A 334 20.77 -35.32 16.50
CA PRO A 334 21.07 -35.09 15.09
C PRO A 334 20.62 -33.72 14.60
N ALA A 335 21.36 -33.14 13.64
CA ALA A 335 21.07 -31.80 13.10
C ALA A 335 19.63 -31.67 12.58
N GLY A 336 19.13 -32.65 11.82
CA GLY A 336 17.76 -32.62 11.31
C GLY A 336 16.68 -32.64 12.39
N GLU A 337 16.95 -33.25 13.55
CA GLU A 337 16.04 -33.23 14.70
C GLU A 337 16.07 -31.85 15.39
N ARG A 338 17.25 -31.24 15.54
CA ARG A 338 17.35 -29.84 16.02
C ARG A 338 16.60 -28.87 15.11
N ASP A 339 16.71 -29.04 13.80
CA ASP A 339 16.01 -28.22 12.83
C ASP A 339 14.49 -28.43 12.91
N ALA A 340 14.02 -29.66 13.16
CA ALA A 340 12.60 -29.93 13.40
C ALA A 340 12.06 -29.20 14.64
N HIS A 341 12.85 -29.11 15.70
CA HIS A 341 12.47 -28.37 16.92
C HIS A 341 12.39 -26.87 16.66
N LYS A 342 13.37 -26.29 15.94
CA LYS A 342 13.33 -24.88 15.53
C LYS A 342 12.15 -24.61 14.59
N ARG A 343 11.85 -25.52 13.66
CA ARG A 343 10.70 -25.40 12.74
C ARG A 343 9.37 -25.38 13.48
N ALA A 344 9.20 -26.25 14.49
CA ALA A 344 8.00 -26.24 15.33
C ALA A 344 7.85 -24.91 16.08
N TRP A 345 8.96 -24.38 16.62
CA TRP A 345 9.02 -23.09 17.31
C TRP A 345 8.66 -21.92 16.37
N VAL A 346 9.30 -21.82 15.22
CA VAL A 346 9.05 -20.78 14.20
C VAL A 346 7.60 -20.84 13.67
N ALA A 347 7.05 -22.02 13.44
CA ALA A 347 5.66 -22.16 13.01
C ALA A 347 4.67 -21.55 14.02
N ALA A 348 4.86 -21.84 15.31
CA ALA A 348 4.02 -21.26 16.37
C ALA A 348 4.17 -19.74 16.47
N GLN A 349 5.39 -19.22 16.36
CA GLN A 349 5.65 -17.77 16.35
C GLN A 349 4.88 -17.08 15.21
N LEU A 350 5.02 -17.56 13.97
CA LEU A 350 4.32 -17.01 12.82
C LEU A 350 2.80 -17.14 12.88
N GLU A 351 2.25 -18.14 13.60
CA GLU A 351 0.82 -18.24 13.87
C GLU A 351 0.33 -17.18 14.87
N VAL A 352 1.11 -16.90 15.91
CA VAL A 352 0.76 -15.89 16.92
C VAL A 352 0.93 -14.48 16.35
N TYR A 353 1.99 -14.22 15.59
CA TYR A 353 2.26 -12.90 15.00
C TYR A 353 1.29 -12.53 13.88
N ASP A 354 0.49 -13.47 13.39
CA ASP A 354 -0.59 -13.13 12.47
C ASP A 354 -1.65 -12.19 13.10
N ARG A 355 -1.66 -12.07 14.44
CA ARG A 355 -2.58 -11.21 15.21
C ARG A 355 -2.11 -9.76 15.37
N CYS A 356 -0.84 -9.45 15.10
CA CYS A 356 -0.29 -8.10 15.25
C CYS A 356 -0.06 -7.42 13.89
N ALA A 357 0.36 -6.15 13.91
CA ALA A 357 0.56 -5.36 12.69
C ALA A 357 1.86 -5.72 11.94
N GLY A 358 2.67 -6.64 12.46
CA GLY A 358 3.90 -7.05 11.80
C GLY A 358 4.91 -7.69 12.74
N TYR A 359 6.00 -8.17 12.16
CA TYR A 359 7.10 -8.80 12.85
C TYR A 359 8.40 -8.64 12.05
N TYR A 360 9.56 -8.64 12.70
CA TYR A 360 10.87 -8.57 12.05
C TYR A 360 11.80 -9.66 12.57
N PHE A 361 12.24 -10.57 11.69
CA PHE A 361 13.16 -11.64 12.08
C PHE A 361 14.55 -11.05 12.40
N TRP A 362 15.11 -11.34 13.57
CA TRP A 362 16.50 -11.06 13.93
C TRP A 362 17.34 -12.30 13.61
N THR A 363 18.16 -12.28 12.56
CA THR A 363 18.47 -11.23 11.58
C THR A 363 18.62 -11.82 10.17
N LEU A 364 18.86 -11.00 9.15
CA LEU A 364 19.13 -11.47 7.79
C LEU A 364 20.27 -12.50 7.74
N LYS A 365 21.45 -12.12 8.27
CA LYS A 365 22.66 -12.93 8.17
C LYS A 365 23.72 -12.62 9.23
N THR A 366 24.66 -13.55 9.32
CA THR A 366 25.92 -13.48 10.07
C THR A 366 27.06 -13.91 9.15
N ASP A 367 28.30 -13.56 9.50
CA ASP A 367 29.50 -14.04 8.80
C ASP A 367 30.06 -15.39 9.33
N ARG A 368 29.37 -16.00 10.30
CA ARG A 368 29.64 -17.36 10.79
C ARG A 368 29.34 -18.38 9.69
N ASP A 369 30.03 -19.53 9.77
CA ASP A 369 29.84 -20.62 8.80
C ASP A 369 28.41 -21.17 8.78
N TRP A 370 27.74 -21.23 9.95
CA TRP A 370 26.37 -21.69 10.07
C TRP A 370 25.68 -21.18 11.35
N ASP A 371 24.50 -20.61 11.20
CA ASP A 371 23.59 -20.29 12.29
C ASP A 371 22.12 -20.26 11.84
N ALA A 372 21.45 -21.41 11.83
CA ALA A 372 20.04 -21.50 11.49
C ALA A 372 19.09 -21.04 12.63
N GLY A 373 19.63 -20.55 13.76
CA GLY A 373 18.84 -19.90 14.81
C GLY A 373 18.65 -18.40 14.56
N TRP A 374 19.72 -17.73 14.12
CA TRP A 374 19.78 -16.27 14.03
C TRP A 374 20.03 -15.73 12.61
N SER A 375 20.44 -16.56 11.65
CA SER A 375 20.48 -16.18 10.23
C SER A 375 19.24 -16.66 9.51
N ALA A 376 18.49 -15.73 8.92
CA ALA A 376 17.37 -16.06 8.06
C ALA A 376 17.80 -16.84 6.81
N TYR A 377 19.02 -16.62 6.29
CA TYR A 377 19.59 -17.45 5.22
C TYR A 377 19.74 -18.89 5.63
N ASN A 378 20.41 -19.18 6.74
CA ASN A 378 20.60 -20.56 7.16
C ASN A 378 19.28 -21.19 7.62
N ALA A 379 18.41 -20.43 8.30
CA ALA A 379 17.08 -20.89 8.66
C ALA A 379 16.22 -21.18 7.42
N GLY A 380 16.37 -20.41 6.34
CA GLY A 380 15.70 -20.66 5.07
C GLY A 380 16.27 -21.87 4.33
N GLN A 381 17.59 -22.05 4.33
CA GLN A 381 18.28 -23.21 3.76
C GLN A 381 17.95 -24.52 4.49
N ALA A 382 17.74 -24.46 5.80
CA ALA A 382 17.33 -25.59 6.64
C ALA A 382 15.81 -25.81 6.67
N GLU A 383 15.05 -25.03 5.88
CA GLU A 383 13.57 -25.07 5.83
C GLU A 383 12.92 -24.87 7.22
N ILE A 384 13.59 -24.15 8.12
CA ILE A 384 13.06 -23.73 9.42
C ILE A 384 12.15 -22.51 9.23
N LEU A 385 12.64 -21.50 8.49
CA LEU A 385 11.80 -20.44 7.96
C LEU A 385 11.08 -20.94 6.71
N PRO A 386 9.76 -20.70 6.57
CA PRO A 386 8.99 -21.15 5.41
C PRO A 386 9.53 -20.54 4.12
N ALA A 387 9.26 -21.19 2.98
CA ALA A 387 9.67 -20.73 1.65
C ALA A 387 9.28 -19.26 1.38
N SER A 388 8.12 -18.85 1.88
CA SER A 388 7.66 -17.47 1.93
C SER A 388 6.99 -17.17 3.28
N VAL A 389 7.19 -15.96 3.81
CA VAL A 389 6.48 -15.48 5.00
C VAL A 389 5.06 -14.97 4.70
N VAL A 390 4.69 -14.89 3.42
CA VAL A 390 3.32 -14.62 3.00
C VAL A 390 2.49 -15.89 3.20
N ARG A 391 1.75 -15.93 4.31
CA ARG A 391 0.90 -17.08 4.66
C ARG A 391 -0.50 -17.07 4.04
N ARG A 392 -0.94 -15.90 3.58
CA ARG A 392 -2.27 -15.68 3.00
C ARG A 392 -2.09 -14.98 1.66
N ALA A 393 -2.48 -15.67 0.59
CA ALA A 393 -2.61 -15.05 -0.73
C ALA A 393 -4.06 -14.58 -0.88
N PHE A 394 -4.24 -13.33 -1.29
CA PHE A 394 -5.55 -12.78 -1.58
C PHE A 394 -5.75 -12.75 -3.08
N SER A 395 -6.91 -13.20 -3.53
CA SER A 395 -7.37 -13.04 -4.91
C SER A 395 -8.45 -11.97 -4.94
N ALA A 396 -8.61 -11.31 -6.09
CA ALA A 396 -9.72 -10.38 -6.28
C ALA A 396 -11.04 -11.12 -5.97
N PRO A 397 -11.91 -10.57 -5.10
CA PRO A 397 -13.17 -11.20 -4.79
C PRO A 397 -14.08 -11.20 -6.03
N PRO A 398 -14.97 -12.21 -6.18
CA PRO A 398 -15.86 -12.28 -7.32
C PRO A 398 -16.86 -11.10 -7.34
N GLN A 399 -17.42 -10.80 -8.52
CA GLN A 399 -18.43 -9.76 -8.67
C GLN A 399 -19.61 -10.00 -7.72
N GLY A 400 -20.12 -8.94 -7.09
CA GLY A 400 -21.22 -9.01 -6.11
C GLY A 400 -20.81 -9.52 -4.72
N ALA A 401 -19.56 -9.96 -4.52
CA ALA A 401 -19.08 -10.38 -3.21
C ALA A 401 -19.12 -9.25 -2.17
N ARG A 402 -18.84 -8.02 -2.59
CA ARG A 402 -18.91 -6.84 -1.72
C ARG A 402 -20.33 -6.63 -1.22
N GLU A 403 -21.31 -6.67 -2.12
CA GLU A 403 -22.73 -6.45 -1.80
C GLU A 403 -23.27 -7.59 -0.93
N ALA A 404 -22.92 -8.84 -1.23
CA ALA A 404 -23.31 -10.00 -0.41
C ALA A 404 -22.71 -9.92 1.00
N ALA A 405 -21.41 -9.63 1.13
CA ALA A 405 -20.75 -9.47 2.43
C ALA A 405 -21.32 -8.27 3.21
N THR A 406 -21.63 -7.17 2.51
CA THR A 406 -22.27 -5.99 3.11
C THR A 406 -23.64 -6.35 3.65
N GLN A 407 -24.46 -7.07 2.89
CA GLN A 407 -25.80 -7.47 3.32
C GLN A 407 -25.73 -8.42 4.52
N GLN A 408 -24.85 -9.42 4.48
CA GLN A 408 -24.66 -10.35 5.59
C GLN A 408 -24.23 -9.62 6.88
N ALA A 409 -23.26 -8.70 6.78
CA ALA A 409 -22.79 -7.92 7.92
C ALA A 409 -23.87 -6.96 8.43
N PHE A 410 -24.65 -6.36 7.52
CA PHE A 410 -25.77 -5.49 7.84
C PHE A 410 -26.86 -6.24 8.60
N ASP A 411 -27.27 -7.42 8.12
CA ASP A 411 -28.31 -8.23 8.75
C ASP A 411 -27.86 -8.68 10.15
N ALA A 412 -26.59 -9.08 10.30
CA ALA A 412 -26.00 -9.41 11.59
C ALA A 412 -25.99 -8.20 12.54
N HIS A 413 -25.65 -7.01 12.05
CA HIS A 413 -25.66 -5.77 12.82
C HIS A 413 -27.07 -5.39 13.29
N VAL A 414 -28.05 -5.40 12.39
CA VAL A 414 -29.46 -5.13 12.72
C VAL A 414 -30.00 -6.17 13.70
N GLY A 415 -29.70 -7.45 13.45
CA GLY A 415 -30.07 -8.56 14.33
C GLY A 415 -29.51 -8.38 15.74
N TYR A 416 -28.24 -8.05 15.89
CA TYR A 416 -27.63 -7.77 17.19
C TYR A 416 -28.36 -6.66 17.94
N TRP A 417 -28.58 -5.49 17.31
CA TRP A 417 -29.20 -4.36 18.00
C TRP A 417 -30.67 -4.57 18.33
N SER A 418 -31.41 -5.31 17.47
CA SER A 418 -32.78 -5.71 17.75
C SER A 418 -32.90 -6.54 19.05
N GLN A 419 -31.89 -7.36 19.34
CA GLN A 419 -31.82 -8.19 20.55
C GLN A 419 -31.31 -7.43 21.79
N HIS A 420 -30.62 -6.30 21.61
CA HIS A 420 -29.97 -5.53 22.68
C HIS A 420 -30.59 -4.14 22.90
N GLY A 421 -31.77 -3.88 22.32
CA GLY A 421 -32.54 -2.65 22.54
C GLY A 421 -31.97 -1.40 21.87
N GLY A 422 -31.11 -1.54 20.87
CA GLY A 422 -30.58 -0.42 20.10
C GLY A 422 -31.31 -0.19 18.77
N SER A 423 -31.21 1.04 18.26
CA SER A 423 -31.74 1.43 16.94
C SER A 423 -30.63 2.13 16.13
N PRO A 424 -29.63 1.38 15.65
CA PRO A 424 -28.52 1.95 14.88
C PRO A 424 -29.04 2.55 13.57
N ASN A 425 -28.36 3.57 13.04
CA ASN A 425 -28.62 4.03 11.67
C ASN A 425 -28.14 2.93 10.69
N PRO A 426 -29.03 2.17 10.05
CA PRO A 426 -28.65 0.99 9.28
C PRO A 426 -27.83 1.36 8.04
N ASN A 427 -28.18 2.48 7.40
CA ASN A 427 -27.52 2.96 6.19
C ASN A 427 -26.06 3.38 6.46
N ALA A 428 -25.81 3.98 7.63
CA ALA A 428 -24.45 4.37 8.02
C ALA A 428 -23.51 3.16 8.19
N PHE A 429 -24.02 2.03 8.67
CA PHE A 429 -23.24 0.79 8.80
C PHE A 429 -22.87 0.20 7.44
N ALA A 430 -23.86 0.03 6.55
CA ALA A 430 -23.64 -0.53 5.22
C ALA A 430 -22.63 0.29 4.41
N ASP A 431 -22.74 1.62 4.43
CA ASP A 431 -21.79 2.51 3.76
C ASP A 431 -20.39 2.43 4.38
N GLY A 432 -20.29 2.31 5.71
CA GLY A 432 -19.04 2.08 6.41
C GLY A 432 -18.36 0.77 6.01
N PHE A 433 -19.14 -0.30 5.92
CA PHE A 433 -18.67 -1.62 5.53
C PHE A 433 -18.14 -1.62 4.09
N ARG A 434 -18.91 -1.09 3.12
CA ARG A 434 -18.47 -1.01 1.72
C ARG A 434 -17.17 -0.23 1.57
N ARG A 435 -17.03 0.89 2.29
CA ARG A 435 -15.77 1.65 2.30
C ARG A 435 -14.61 0.83 2.87
N GLY A 436 -14.80 0.14 4.00
CA GLY A 436 -13.76 -0.71 4.57
C GLY A 436 -13.36 -1.87 3.65
N TRP A 437 -14.31 -2.38 2.87
CA TRP A 437 -14.06 -3.37 1.82
C TRP A 437 -13.18 -2.80 0.70
N ASP A 438 -13.56 -1.64 0.16
CA ASP A 438 -12.80 -0.98 -0.90
C ASP A 438 -11.38 -0.60 -0.41
N ASP A 439 -11.26 -0.12 0.83
CA ASP A 439 -9.97 0.14 1.49
C ASP A 439 -9.11 -1.14 1.56
N ALA A 440 -9.69 -2.27 1.96
CA ALA A 440 -8.97 -3.55 2.02
C ALA A 440 -8.47 -3.99 0.64
N LEU A 441 -9.24 -3.75 -0.42
CA LEU A 441 -8.83 -4.04 -1.79
C LEU A 441 -7.65 -3.20 -2.26
N LEU A 442 -7.50 -1.95 -1.78
CA LEU A 442 -6.30 -1.15 -2.07
C LEU A 442 -5.01 -1.86 -1.63
N PHE A 443 -5.04 -2.53 -0.47
CA PHE A 443 -3.88 -3.29 0.02
C PHE A 443 -3.70 -4.60 -0.74
N VAL A 444 -4.77 -5.27 -1.16
CA VAL A 444 -4.68 -6.50 -1.96
C VAL A 444 -4.09 -6.23 -3.35
N HIS A 445 -4.39 -5.07 -3.95
CA HIS A 445 -3.95 -4.72 -5.30
C HIS A 445 -2.63 -3.94 -5.38
N ALA A 446 -2.14 -3.39 -4.27
CA ALA A 446 -0.83 -2.72 -4.24
C ALA A 446 0.31 -3.73 -4.45
N ASP A 447 1.26 -3.41 -5.34
CA ASP A 447 2.39 -4.25 -5.75
C ASP A 447 2.89 -5.23 -4.65
N GLY A 448 2.53 -6.52 -4.79
CA GLY A 448 2.83 -7.59 -3.85
C GLY A 448 1.62 -8.12 -3.06
N VAL A 449 1.84 -9.01 -2.11
CA VAL A 449 0.79 -9.53 -1.22
C VAL A 449 0.72 -8.65 0.04
N SER A 450 0.18 -7.44 -0.12
CA SER A 450 0.02 -6.49 0.97
C SER A 450 -1.29 -6.76 1.73
N GLU A 451 -1.21 -6.72 3.06
CA GLU A 451 -2.33 -6.90 3.99
C GLU A 451 -2.38 -5.64 4.86
N LEU A 452 -3.55 -5.11 5.21
CA LEU A 452 -3.65 -3.99 6.15
C LEU A 452 -3.19 -4.43 7.55
N GLY A 453 -2.19 -3.76 8.13
CA GLY A 453 -1.65 -4.07 9.46
C GLY A 453 -2.21 -3.15 10.55
N PHE A 454 -2.11 -1.83 10.32
CA PHE A 454 -2.51 -0.81 11.31
C PHE A 454 -3.96 -0.35 11.10
N VAL A 455 -4.90 -1.27 11.27
CA VAL A 455 -6.33 -1.06 10.97
C VAL A 455 -6.92 0.15 11.67
N SER A 456 -6.66 0.33 12.98
CA SER A 456 -7.23 1.42 13.76
C SER A 456 -6.70 2.80 13.33
N GLN A 457 -5.44 2.87 12.93
CA GLN A 457 -4.78 4.09 12.46
C GLN A 457 -5.27 4.46 11.06
N TRP A 458 -5.39 3.47 10.18
CA TRP A 458 -6.00 3.67 8.86
C TRP A 458 -7.43 4.24 8.97
N ALA A 459 -8.26 3.63 9.83
CA ALA A 459 -9.65 4.04 10.01
C ALA A 459 -9.82 5.47 10.56
N ARG A 460 -8.83 5.98 11.32
CA ARG A 460 -8.86 7.31 11.97
C ARG A 460 -8.27 8.43 11.13
N ARG A 461 -7.62 8.10 10.01
CA ARG A 461 -6.97 9.10 9.15
C ARG A 461 -7.97 10.21 8.77
N PRO A 462 -7.59 11.49 8.89
CA PRO A 462 -8.43 12.59 8.40
C PRO A 462 -8.74 12.35 6.93
N LYS A 463 -10.01 12.12 6.60
CA LYS A 463 -10.45 11.80 5.23
C LYS A 463 -10.50 13.03 4.32
N THR A 464 -9.72 14.06 4.63
CA THR A 464 -9.63 15.33 3.88
C THR A 464 -8.60 15.29 2.75
N HIS A 465 -7.99 14.14 2.46
CA HIS A 465 -7.15 13.93 1.29
C HIS A 465 -7.81 12.91 0.36
N THR A 466 -8.61 13.43 -0.55
CA THR A 466 -9.06 12.72 -1.75
C THR A 466 -7.81 12.39 -2.59
N LEU A 467 -7.68 11.12 -3.00
CA LEU A 467 -6.80 10.72 -4.09
C LEU A 467 -6.94 11.67 -5.29
N THR A 468 -5.83 12.14 -5.85
CA THR A 468 -5.82 12.61 -7.24
C THR A 468 -6.01 11.37 -8.12
N MET A 469 -6.97 11.27 -9.05
CA MET A 469 -8.06 12.13 -9.47
C MET A 469 -9.29 11.23 -9.67
N SER A 470 -10.35 11.37 -8.88
CA SER A 470 -11.52 10.52 -9.05
C SER A 470 -12.42 11.03 -10.18
N ILE A 471 -12.39 10.32 -11.30
CA ILE A 471 -13.46 10.40 -12.30
C ILE A 471 -14.68 9.72 -11.68
N VAL A 472 -15.68 10.50 -11.28
CA VAL A 472 -16.95 10.04 -10.71
C VAL A 472 -17.92 9.79 -11.86
N ILE A 473 -18.28 8.53 -12.09
CA ILE A 473 -19.31 8.19 -13.07
C ILE A 473 -20.69 8.23 -12.39
N ARG A 474 -21.61 9.03 -12.91
CA ARG A 474 -22.96 9.21 -12.39
C ARG A 474 -23.99 8.91 -13.46
N GLN A 475 -24.98 8.08 -13.13
CA GLN A 475 -26.13 7.88 -13.99
C GLN A 475 -27.02 9.11 -13.95
N VAL A 476 -27.49 9.51 -15.12
CA VAL A 476 -28.40 10.64 -15.26
C VAL A 476 -29.63 10.23 -16.04
N SER A 477 -30.74 10.83 -15.66
CA SER A 477 -32.06 10.63 -16.23
C SER A 477 -32.76 11.99 -16.32
N ASP A 478 -33.90 12.03 -16.98
CA ASP A 478 -34.66 13.27 -17.12
C ASP A 478 -35.05 13.89 -15.76
N ALA A 479 -35.26 13.04 -14.73
CA ALA A 479 -35.70 13.44 -13.41
C ALA A 479 -34.61 14.06 -12.51
N ASN A 480 -33.32 13.85 -12.82
CA ASN A 480 -32.22 14.22 -11.92
C ASN A 480 -31.06 14.97 -12.60
N VAL A 481 -31.11 15.17 -13.91
CA VAL A 481 -30.12 15.99 -14.62
C VAL A 481 -30.49 17.47 -14.53
N THR A 482 -29.52 18.32 -14.24
CA THR A 482 -29.75 19.78 -14.24
C THR A 482 -29.83 20.35 -15.66
N ALA A 483 -30.41 21.53 -15.82
CA ALA A 483 -30.45 22.21 -17.13
C ALA A 483 -29.04 22.49 -17.69
N ASP A 484 -28.09 22.80 -16.80
CA ASP A 484 -26.69 23.04 -17.15
C ASP A 484 -25.97 21.75 -17.54
N GLU A 485 -26.15 20.66 -16.80
CA GLU A 485 -25.61 19.34 -17.16
C GLU A 485 -26.12 18.87 -18.52
N ARG A 486 -27.43 19.06 -18.77
CA ARG A 486 -28.05 18.70 -20.05
C ARG A 486 -27.46 19.51 -21.22
N ALA A 487 -27.26 20.81 -21.04
CA ALA A 487 -26.60 21.66 -22.03
C ALA A 487 -25.14 21.23 -22.25
N LEU A 488 -24.44 20.82 -21.19
CA LEU A 488 -23.05 20.33 -21.27
C LEU A 488 -22.94 19.00 -22.01
N MET A 489 -23.86 18.06 -21.75
CA MET A 489 -23.93 16.79 -22.48
C MET A 489 -24.13 17.02 -23.98
N ILE A 490 -25.04 17.93 -24.38
CA ILE A 490 -25.27 18.28 -25.79
C ILE A 490 -24.00 18.87 -26.42
N LYS A 491 -23.33 19.79 -25.71
CA LYS A 491 -22.08 20.40 -26.16
C LYS A 491 -20.95 19.38 -26.33
N ILE A 492 -20.75 18.47 -25.36
CA ILE A 492 -19.71 17.43 -25.44
C ILE A 492 -19.91 16.55 -26.68
N LEU A 493 -21.15 16.20 -27.03
CA LEU A 493 -21.43 15.42 -28.24
C LEU A 493 -21.21 16.24 -29.52
N ILE A 494 -21.64 17.51 -29.60
CA ILE A 494 -21.39 18.37 -30.78
C ILE A 494 -19.89 18.54 -31.04
N ASP A 495 -19.12 18.84 -29.99
CA ASP A 495 -17.69 19.08 -30.09
C ASP A 495 -16.90 17.81 -30.45
N SER A 496 -17.41 16.63 -30.05
CA SER A 496 -16.81 15.34 -30.36
C SER A 496 -17.04 14.90 -31.82
N PHE A 497 -18.14 15.33 -32.46
CA PHE A 497 -18.58 14.78 -33.76
C PHE A 497 -18.66 15.78 -34.94
N GLN A 498 -18.51 17.10 -34.72
CA GLN A 498 -18.31 18.20 -35.70
C GLN A 498 -19.27 18.35 -36.92
N THR A 499 -20.15 17.40 -37.24
CA THR A 499 -20.95 17.38 -38.49
C THR A 499 -22.47 17.37 -38.29
N LEU A 500 -22.97 17.48 -37.05
CA LEU A 500 -24.41 17.40 -36.74
C LEU A 500 -24.92 18.66 -36.01
N ASN A 501 -26.18 19.04 -36.27
CA ASN A 501 -26.77 20.27 -35.74
C ASN A 501 -27.39 20.10 -34.33
N ASN A 502 -27.53 21.23 -33.61
CA ASN A 502 -28.04 21.34 -32.23
C ASN A 502 -29.40 20.64 -31.97
N ALA A 503 -30.34 20.73 -32.90
CA ALA A 503 -31.67 20.12 -32.80
C ALA A 503 -31.59 18.59 -32.79
N LEU A 504 -30.67 18.01 -33.57
CA LEU A 504 -30.49 16.56 -33.64
C LEU A 504 -29.84 16.01 -32.35
N MET A 505 -28.77 16.65 -31.87
CA MET A 505 -28.09 16.21 -30.63
C MET A 505 -28.94 16.43 -29.37
N SER A 506 -29.79 17.45 -29.37
CA SER A 506 -30.78 17.65 -28.30
C SER A 506 -31.80 16.52 -28.25
N CYS A 507 -32.26 16.01 -29.41
CA CYS A 507 -33.14 14.84 -29.45
C CYS A 507 -32.43 13.59 -28.91
N VAL A 508 -31.17 13.37 -29.28
CA VAL A 508 -30.37 12.21 -28.83
C VAL A 508 -30.16 12.20 -27.32
N VAL A 509 -29.76 13.33 -26.70
CA VAL A 509 -29.55 13.40 -25.24
C VAL A 509 -30.86 13.27 -24.47
N ASN A 510 -31.94 13.92 -24.92
CA ASN A 510 -33.24 13.84 -24.25
C ASN A 510 -33.86 12.44 -24.34
N HIS A 511 -33.72 11.79 -25.49
CA HIS A 511 -34.14 10.39 -25.65
C HIS A 511 -33.26 9.47 -24.78
N GLY A 512 -31.95 9.72 -24.77
CA GLY A 512 -30.94 9.11 -23.91
C GLY A 512 -31.32 9.09 -22.43
N LEU A 513 -31.78 10.23 -21.91
CA LEU A 513 -32.14 10.44 -20.51
C LEU A 513 -33.51 9.89 -20.09
N ASN A 514 -34.43 9.68 -21.05
CA ASN A 514 -35.80 9.25 -20.79
C ASN A 514 -36.01 7.74 -20.96
N LYS A 515 -35.39 7.17 -21.99
CA LYS A 515 -35.70 5.83 -22.50
C LYS A 515 -34.51 4.89 -22.53
N LYS A 516 -33.30 5.44 -22.50
CA LYS A 516 -32.03 4.72 -22.58
C LYS A 516 -31.22 4.89 -21.30
N GLU A 517 -30.05 4.28 -21.29
CA GLU A 517 -29.17 4.37 -20.15
C GLU A 517 -28.07 5.39 -20.39
N ALA A 518 -28.12 6.49 -19.65
CA ALA A 518 -27.20 7.61 -19.78
C ALA A 518 -26.30 7.74 -18.55
N TRP A 519 -25.01 7.86 -18.82
CA TRP A 519 -23.96 7.98 -17.81
C TRP A 519 -23.12 9.19 -18.11
N ILE A 520 -22.71 9.91 -17.08
CA ILE A 520 -21.77 11.03 -17.19
C ILE A 520 -20.54 10.75 -16.33
N ALA A 521 -19.40 11.30 -16.73
CA ALA A 521 -18.16 11.26 -15.97
C ALA A 521 -17.88 12.65 -15.42
N GLU A 522 -17.51 12.75 -14.14
CA GLU A 522 -17.23 14.00 -13.46
C GLU A 522 -15.82 13.99 -12.87
N LEU A 523 -15.04 15.06 -13.08
CA LEU A 523 -13.73 15.25 -12.48
C LEU A 523 -13.74 16.53 -11.67
N ASP A 524 -13.40 16.46 -10.38
CA ASP A 524 -13.41 17.60 -9.44
C ASP A 524 -14.74 18.38 -9.46
N GLY A 525 -15.86 17.66 -9.55
CA GLY A 525 -17.22 18.23 -9.58
C GLY A 525 -17.63 18.85 -10.92
N ARG A 526 -16.92 18.56 -12.01
CA ARG A 526 -17.25 19.02 -13.37
C ARG A 526 -17.54 17.84 -14.28
N LEU A 527 -18.63 17.89 -15.04
CA LEU A 527 -18.95 16.91 -16.07
C LEU A 527 -17.92 16.99 -17.22
N VAL A 528 -17.23 15.88 -17.49
CA VAL A 528 -16.13 15.76 -18.46
C VAL A 528 -16.32 14.64 -19.50
N GLY A 529 -17.32 13.78 -19.35
CA GLY A 529 -17.64 12.75 -20.33
C GLY A 529 -19.05 12.20 -20.17
N LEU A 530 -19.52 11.44 -21.16
CA LEU A 530 -20.79 10.71 -21.10
C LEU A 530 -20.81 9.46 -21.98
N SER A 531 -21.71 8.53 -21.67
CA SER A 531 -22.05 7.40 -22.53
C SER A 531 -23.56 7.10 -22.53
N LEU A 532 -24.12 6.72 -23.68
CA LEU A 532 -25.54 6.40 -23.88
C LEU A 532 -25.69 4.98 -24.45
N TRP A 533 -26.65 4.23 -23.93
CA TRP A 533 -26.77 2.80 -24.20
C TRP A 533 -28.20 2.29 -24.38
N SER A 534 -28.34 1.34 -25.30
CA SER A 534 -29.55 0.53 -25.49
C SER A 534 -29.31 -0.90 -25.02
N GLY A 535 -30.30 -1.45 -24.31
CA GLY A 535 -30.20 -2.79 -23.72
C GLY A 535 -31.06 -3.84 -24.43
N PRO A 536 -30.86 -5.12 -24.10
CA PRO A 536 -31.52 -6.25 -24.75
C PRO A 536 -33.03 -6.23 -24.61
N GLY A 537 -33.71 -6.63 -25.67
CA GLY A 537 -35.18 -6.66 -25.75
C GLY A 537 -35.79 -5.27 -25.90
N ARG A 538 -34.96 -4.25 -26.12
CA ARG A 538 -35.38 -2.91 -26.54
C ARG A 538 -34.79 -2.65 -27.92
N GLU A 539 -35.68 -2.34 -28.84
CA GLU A 539 -35.26 -1.88 -30.16
C GLU A 539 -34.47 -0.58 -30.02
N PHE A 540 -33.58 -0.30 -30.99
CA PHE A 540 -32.87 0.98 -31.04
C PHE A 540 -33.85 2.19 -31.04
N MET A 541 -35.10 1.95 -31.47
CA MET A 541 -36.27 2.85 -31.43
C MET A 541 -37.53 2.03 -31.16
N GLU A 542 -38.35 2.35 -30.16
CA GLU A 542 -39.59 1.58 -29.87
C GLU A 542 -40.85 2.28 -30.42
N GLY A 543 -41.76 1.54 -31.07
CA GLY A 543 -43.10 2.04 -31.43
C GLY A 543 -43.08 3.20 -32.46
N ASP A 544 -43.80 4.31 -32.17
CA ASP A 544 -43.92 5.48 -33.06
C ASP A 544 -42.78 6.53 -32.89
N GLU A 545 -41.71 6.19 -32.18
CA GLU A 545 -40.64 7.13 -31.79
C GLU A 545 -39.88 7.75 -32.97
N PHE A 546 -39.60 7.01 -34.04
CA PHE A 546 -38.93 7.53 -35.23
C PHE A 546 -39.75 8.65 -35.90
N GLU A 547 -41.06 8.45 -35.99
CA GLU A 547 -41.99 9.42 -36.59
C GLU A 547 -42.19 10.64 -35.70
N ARG A 548 -42.06 10.49 -34.38
CA ARG A 548 -42.24 11.58 -33.42
C ARG A 548 -41.00 12.42 -33.18
N LEU A 549 -39.81 11.82 -33.23
CA LEU A 549 -38.53 12.47 -32.85
C LEU A 549 -37.66 12.85 -34.06
N PHE A 550 -37.65 12.06 -35.14
CA PHE A 550 -36.68 12.23 -36.24
C PHE A 550 -37.30 12.62 -37.58
N LYS A 551 -38.49 12.11 -37.93
CA LYS A 551 -39.20 12.45 -39.19
C LYS A 551 -39.41 13.95 -39.44
N PRO A 552 -39.77 14.80 -38.45
CA PRO A 552 -39.88 16.24 -38.65
C PRO A 552 -38.57 16.91 -39.07
N VAL A 553 -37.42 16.36 -38.66
CA VAL A 553 -36.09 16.87 -39.01
C VAL A 553 -35.65 16.38 -40.41
N ILE A 554 -36.08 15.20 -40.84
CA ILE A 554 -35.76 14.64 -42.17
C ILE A 554 -36.62 15.28 -43.27
N GLU A 555 -37.90 15.56 -43.02
CA GLU A 555 -38.80 16.23 -43.99
C GLU A 555 -38.42 17.70 -44.24
N MET A 556 -37.60 18.29 -43.37
CA MET A 556 -36.94 19.57 -43.62
C MET A 556 -35.83 19.49 -44.69
N LEU A 557 -35.42 18.28 -45.09
CA LEU A 557 -34.41 18.06 -46.12
C LEU A 557 -35.03 18.04 -47.54
N PRO A 558 -34.27 18.40 -48.59
CA PRO A 558 -34.72 18.32 -49.98
C PRO A 558 -35.19 16.91 -50.37
N SER A 559 -36.22 16.81 -51.23
CA SER A 559 -36.89 15.55 -51.53
C SER A 559 -35.94 14.45 -52.03
N ALA A 560 -34.99 14.74 -52.93
CA ALA A 560 -34.05 13.75 -53.44
C ALA A 560 -33.07 13.22 -52.37
N THR A 561 -32.69 14.07 -51.40
CA THR A 561 -31.82 13.67 -50.28
C THR A 561 -32.61 12.87 -49.26
N SER A 562 -33.82 13.31 -48.95
CA SER A 562 -34.78 12.56 -48.12
C SER A 562 -35.03 11.18 -48.73
N ASP A 563 -35.33 11.11 -50.03
CA ASP A 563 -35.58 9.87 -50.75
C ASP A 563 -34.35 8.95 -50.77
N PHE A 564 -33.13 9.48 -50.95
CA PHE A 564 -31.92 8.66 -50.90
C PHE A 564 -31.60 8.14 -49.50
N LEU A 565 -31.75 8.97 -48.46
CA LEU A 565 -31.53 8.53 -47.09
C LEU A 565 -32.52 7.42 -46.70
N MET A 566 -33.81 7.64 -47.00
CA MET A 566 -34.88 6.71 -46.64
C MET A 566 -34.86 5.43 -47.47
N ASN A 567 -34.58 5.52 -48.78
CA ASN A 567 -34.73 4.36 -49.68
C ASN A 567 -33.40 3.70 -50.07
N VAL A 568 -32.24 4.27 -49.74
CA VAL A 568 -30.92 3.71 -50.12
C VAL A 568 -29.96 3.58 -48.94
N LEU A 569 -29.62 4.67 -48.24
CA LEU A 569 -28.55 4.64 -47.24
C LEU A 569 -28.95 3.88 -45.96
N PHE A 570 -30.08 4.20 -45.32
CA PHE A 570 -30.50 3.50 -44.10
C PHE A 570 -30.75 2.00 -44.31
N PRO A 571 -31.39 1.55 -45.41
CA PRO A 571 -31.51 0.13 -45.70
C PRO A 571 -30.15 -0.59 -45.81
N GLN A 572 -29.13 0.04 -46.42
CA GLN A 572 -27.79 -0.54 -46.54
C GLN A 572 -27.10 -0.64 -45.17
N GLN A 573 -27.28 0.35 -44.29
CA GLN A 573 -26.62 0.39 -42.98
C GLN A 573 -27.22 -0.64 -42.00
N MET A 574 -28.54 -0.84 -42.00
CA MET A 574 -29.19 -1.89 -41.18
C MET A 574 -28.82 -3.30 -41.63
N ALA A 575 -28.64 -3.52 -42.94
CA ALA A 575 -28.17 -4.79 -43.47
C ALA A 575 -26.75 -5.12 -42.97
N PHE A 576 -25.87 -4.11 -42.94
CA PHE A 576 -24.50 -4.25 -42.42
C PHE A 576 -24.44 -4.62 -40.93
N TYR A 577 -25.22 -3.96 -40.06
CA TYR A 577 -25.23 -4.29 -38.63
C TYR A 577 -25.73 -5.71 -38.35
N ASN A 578 -26.79 -6.16 -39.04
CA ASN A 578 -27.34 -7.52 -38.88
C ASN A 578 -26.38 -8.62 -39.33
N GLU A 579 -25.57 -8.37 -40.36
CA GLU A 579 -24.59 -9.35 -40.86
C GLU A 579 -23.40 -9.50 -39.89
N GLY A 580 -23.00 -8.40 -39.23
CA GLY A 580 -21.82 -8.38 -38.36
C GLY A 580 -22.07 -8.76 -36.90
N VAL A 581 -23.23 -8.39 -36.32
CA VAL A 581 -23.63 -8.75 -34.94
C VAL A 581 -25.12 -9.17 -34.88
N PRO A 582 -25.44 -10.43 -35.22
CA PRO A 582 -26.83 -10.91 -35.30
C PRO A 582 -27.56 -10.88 -33.95
N ASN A 583 -28.86 -10.55 -33.97
CA ASN A 583 -29.76 -10.48 -32.81
C ASN A 583 -29.36 -9.47 -31.73
N ALA A 584 -28.53 -8.48 -32.06
CA ALA A 584 -28.02 -7.51 -31.10
C ALA A 584 -29.11 -6.72 -30.36
N GLU A 585 -30.18 -6.35 -31.02
CA GLU A 585 -31.30 -5.58 -30.44
C GLU A 585 -32.09 -6.38 -29.40
N LEU A 586 -32.02 -7.71 -29.50
CA LEU A 586 -32.71 -8.64 -28.62
C LEU A 586 -31.80 -9.17 -27.52
N GLU A 587 -30.49 -9.22 -27.78
CA GLU A 587 -29.56 -9.99 -26.97
C GLU A 587 -28.30 -9.21 -26.56
N TRP A 588 -28.13 -7.94 -26.95
CA TRP A 588 -26.88 -7.17 -26.78
C TRP A 588 -27.12 -5.82 -26.13
N TRP A 589 -26.09 -5.32 -25.45
CA TRP A 589 -26.01 -3.91 -25.08
C TRP A 589 -25.22 -3.16 -26.13
N PHE A 590 -25.79 -2.07 -26.64
CA PHE A 590 -25.15 -1.32 -27.71
C PHE A 590 -24.81 0.09 -27.27
N CYS A 591 -23.53 0.48 -27.45
CA CYS A 591 -23.06 1.84 -27.21
C CYS A 591 -23.48 2.69 -28.40
N GLU A 592 -24.40 3.61 -28.19
CA GLU A 592 -24.85 4.50 -29.27
C GLU A 592 -24.00 5.75 -29.34
N MET A 593 -23.62 6.29 -28.17
CA MET A 593 -22.80 7.47 -28.07
C MET A 593 -21.82 7.32 -26.91
N LEU A 594 -20.56 7.63 -27.19
CA LEU A 594 -19.51 7.84 -26.20
C LEU A 594 -18.82 9.16 -26.50
N GLY A 595 -18.88 10.10 -25.56
CA GLY A 595 -18.31 11.44 -25.71
C GLY A 595 -17.41 11.77 -24.54
N VAL A 596 -16.23 12.31 -24.83
CA VAL A 596 -15.31 12.83 -23.82
C VAL A 596 -14.95 14.24 -24.23
N ASP A 597 -15.08 15.20 -23.30
CA ASP A 597 -14.66 16.57 -23.54
C ASP A 597 -13.20 16.55 -24.05
N PRO A 598 -12.89 17.20 -25.19
CA PRO A 598 -11.56 17.11 -25.81
C PRO A 598 -10.38 17.38 -24.88
N ARG A 599 -10.58 18.18 -23.83
CA ARG A 599 -9.55 18.55 -22.85
C ARG A 599 -9.18 17.43 -21.88
N TYR A 600 -10.08 16.45 -21.68
CA TYR A 600 -9.90 15.32 -20.76
C TYR A 600 -9.68 13.99 -21.49
N GLN A 601 -9.56 14.03 -22.82
CA GLN A 601 -9.14 12.88 -23.62
C GLN A 601 -7.70 12.48 -23.24
N GLY A 602 -7.39 11.18 -23.24
CA GLY A 602 -6.09 10.65 -22.83
C GLY A 602 -5.88 10.50 -21.31
N HIS A 603 -6.85 10.89 -20.48
CA HIS A 603 -6.76 10.85 -19.01
C HIS A 603 -7.62 9.75 -18.36
N GLY A 604 -8.01 8.72 -19.12
CA GLY A 604 -8.78 7.57 -18.63
C GLY A 604 -10.31 7.74 -18.57
N VAL A 605 -10.87 8.90 -18.93
CA VAL A 605 -12.33 9.16 -18.84
C VAL A 605 -13.17 8.25 -19.74
N GLY A 606 -12.79 8.09 -21.01
CA GLY A 606 -13.51 7.20 -21.93
C GLY A 606 -13.40 5.72 -21.53
N THR A 607 -12.23 5.32 -21.04
CA THR A 607 -11.99 4.00 -20.45
C THR A 607 -12.91 3.78 -19.24
N ALA A 608 -12.94 4.74 -18.31
CA ALA A 608 -13.79 4.68 -17.13
C ALA A 608 -15.28 4.56 -17.49
N LEU A 609 -15.79 5.28 -18.49
CA LEU A 609 -17.19 5.17 -18.93
C LEU A 609 -17.52 3.81 -19.59
N LEU A 610 -16.64 3.31 -20.46
CA LEU A 610 -16.86 2.04 -21.15
C LEU A 610 -16.70 0.85 -20.22
N GLU A 611 -15.70 0.88 -19.34
CA GLU A 611 -15.51 -0.13 -18.29
C GLU A 611 -16.68 -0.09 -17.31
N HIS A 612 -17.18 1.11 -16.98
CA HIS A 612 -18.37 1.25 -16.13
C HIS A 612 -19.59 0.59 -16.78
N LYS A 613 -19.81 0.77 -18.08
CA LYS A 613 -20.91 0.08 -18.75
C LYS A 613 -20.65 -1.41 -18.93
N ALA A 614 -19.46 -1.82 -19.36
CA ALA A 614 -19.16 -3.23 -19.52
C ALA A 614 -19.35 -4.00 -18.21
N ALA A 615 -19.08 -3.35 -17.09
CA ALA A 615 -19.41 -3.86 -15.77
C ALA A 615 -20.93 -3.93 -15.48
N SER A 616 -21.78 -3.23 -16.24
CA SER A 616 -23.22 -3.09 -16.02
C SER A 616 -24.09 -4.10 -16.80
N VAL A 617 -23.52 -4.88 -17.70
CA VAL A 617 -24.31 -5.57 -18.74
C VAL A 617 -24.32 -7.09 -18.67
N GLY A 618 -23.33 -7.69 -18.02
CA GLY A 618 -23.26 -9.14 -17.87
C GLY A 618 -22.92 -9.86 -19.18
N ASP A 619 -23.41 -11.08 -19.30
CA ASP A 619 -23.09 -11.98 -20.42
C ASP A 619 -23.65 -11.52 -21.77
N VAL A 620 -24.49 -10.50 -21.70
CA VAL A 620 -25.06 -9.79 -22.82
C VAL A 620 -23.92 -9.08 -23.55
N PRO A 621 -23.56 -9.49 -24.77
CA PRO A 621 -22.40 -8.97 -25.45
C PRO A 621 -22.58 -7.48 -25.76
N MET A 622 -21.46 -6.76 -25.77
CA MET A 622 -21.47 -5.33 -26.05
C MET A 622 -21.06 -5.06 -27.48
N GLY A 623 -21.83 -4.23 -28.16
CA GLY A 623 -21.52 -3.73 -29.49
C GLY A 623 -21.26 -2.23 -29.50
N LEU A 624 -20.36 -1.80 -30.40
CA LEU A 624 -20.20 -0.40 -30.79
C LEU A 624 -19.64 -0.32 -32.22
N SER A 625 -19.73 0.86 -32.85
CA SER A 625 -19.10 1.12 -34.16
C SER A 625 -18.22 2.35 -34.14
N THR A 626 -17.22 2.40 -35.03
CA THR A 626 -16.32 3.55 -35.15
C THR A 626 -15.80 3.73 -36.59
N GLN A 627 -15.52 4.99 -36.96
CA GLN A 627 -15.15 5.39 -38.33
C GLN A 627 -13.69 5.88 -38.43
N SER A 628 -13.05 6.19 -37.31
CA SER A 628 -11.66 6.70 -37.29
C SER A 628 -10.66 5.60 -36.93
N LYS A 629 -9.50 5.63 -37.59
CA LYS A 629 -8.42 4.66 -37.33
C LYS A 629 -7.79 4.87 -35.93
N GLU A 630 -7.87 6.07 -35.37
CA GLU A 630 -7.36 6.39 -34.05
C GLU A 630 -8.25 5.79 -32.94
N THR A 631 -9.58 5.94 -33.00
CA THR A 631 -10.51 5.35 -32.03
C THR A 631 -10.58 3.84 -32.13
N LEU A 632 -10.41 3.27 -33.33
CA LEU A 632 -10.33 1.82 -33.51
C LEU A 632 -9.26 1.20 -32.60
N LYS A 633 -8.04 1.75 -32.61
CA LYS A 633 -6.93 1.30 -31.77
C LYS A 633 -7.18 1.46 -30.27
N PHE A 634 -8.03 2.42 -29.88
CA PHE A 634 -8.42 2.62 -28.49
C PHE A 634 -9.34 1.49 -28.02
N TYR A 635 -10.37 1.15 -28.80
CA TYR A 635 -11.28 0.06 -28.47
C TYR A 635 -10.59 -1.31 -28.49
N GLU A 636 -9.68 -1.53 -29.44
CA GLU A 636 -8.86 -2.76 -29.47
C GLU A 636 -8.02 -2.94 -28.20
N LYS A 637 -7.50 -1.85 -27.63
CA LYS A 637 -6.78 -1.89 -26.33
C LYS A 637 -7.69 -2.20 -25.15
N LEU A 638 -8.99 -1.93 -25.28
CA LEU A 638 -10.04 -2.26 -24.30
C LEU A 638 -10.70 -3.61 -24.58
N GLY A 639 -10.14 -4.41 -25.50
CA GLY A 639 -10.58 -5.78 -25.77
C GLY A 639 -11.69 -5.93 -26.81
N TYR A 640 -12.13 -4.83 -27.42
CA TYR A 640 -13.11 -4.91 -28.51
C TYR A 640 -12.46 -5.49 -29.77
N LYS A 641 -13.15 -6.45 -30.41
CA LYS A 641 -12.73 -7.09 -31.67
C LYS A 641 -13.61 -6.64 -32.82
N VAL A 642 -12.99 -6.36 -33.96
CA VAL A 642 -13.70 -6.08 -35.22
C VAL A 642 -14.47 -7.31 -35.70
N ARG A 643 -15.72 -7.09 -36.13
CA ARG A 643 -16.63 -8.10 -36.65
C ARG A 643 -16.88 -7.97 -38.15
N ALA A 644 -17.01 -6.75 -38.65
CA ALA A 644 -17.27 -6.46 -40.05
C ALA A 644 -16.82 -5.04 -40.43
N ASP A 645 -16.44 -4.84 -41.70
CA ASP A 645 -15.96 -3.58 -42.26
C ASP A 645 -16.58 -3.33 -43.64
N HIS A 646 -17.10 -2.12 -43.92
CA HIS A 646 -17.73 -1.81 -45.21
C HIS A 646 -17.60 -0.34 -45.67
N PRO A 647 -17.38 -0.07 -46.99
CA PRO A 647 -17.46 1.27 -47.57
C PRO A 647 -18.85 1.66 -48.10
N PHE A 648 -19.38 2.83 -47.72
CA PHE A 648 -20.65 3.35 -48.21
C PHE A 648 -20.46 4.59 -49.10
N THR A 649 -21.13 4.65 -50.25
CA THR A 649 -21.05 5.79 -51.19
C THR A 649 -22.28 6.68 -51.13
N LEU A 650 -22.08 7.96 -50.84
CA LEU A 650 -23.14 8.97 -50.77
C LEU A 650 -23.52 9.50 -52.16
N LEU A 651 -24.65 10.19 -52.23
CA LEU A 651 -25.21 10.74 -53.48
C LEU A 651 -24.23 11.63 -54.27
N ASN A 652 -23.28 12.28 -53.57
CA ASN A 652 -22.24 13.13 -54.15
C ASN A 652 -20.96 12.36 -54.56
N GLY A 653 -20.93 11.04 -54.40
CA GLY A 653 -19.78 10.18 -54.69
C GLY A 653 -18.78 10.03 -53.54
N TYR A 654 -19.02 10.63 -52.37
CA TYR A 654 -18.15 10.46 -51.20
C TYR A 654 -18.28 9.05 -50.62
N VAL A 655 -17.15 8.41 -50.29
CA VAL A 655 -17.12 7.06 -49.72
C VAL A 655 -16.60 7.09 -48.29
N TRP A 656 -17.40 6.64 -47.31
CA TRP A 656 -16.97 6.48 -45.91
C TRP A 656 -16.72 5.01 -45.56
N HIS A 657 -15.92 4.73 -44.52
CA HIS A 657 -15.69 3.38 -44.01
C HIS A 657 -16.11 3.25 -42.55
N ASP A 658 -16.80 2.15 -42.23
CA ASP A 658 -17.31 1.88 -40.88
C ASP A 658 -16.77 0.55 -40.34
N HIS A 659 -16.39 0.54 -39.07
CA HIS A 659 -15.83 -0.61 -38.36
C HIS A 659 -16.74 -1.01 -37.20
N LEU A 660 -17.30 -2.22 -37.26
CA LEU A 660 -18.19 -2.75 -36.24
C LEU A 660 -17.41 -3.61 -35.25
N LEU A 661 -17.56 -3.32 -33.95
CA LEU A 661 -16.80 -3.96 -32.90
C LEU A 661 -17.70 -4.60 -31.83
N SER A 662 -17.18 -5.66 -31.23
CA SER A 662 -17.82 -6.29 -30.07
C SER A 662 -16.81 -6.64 -28.98
N CYS A 663 -17.25 -6.59 -27.73
CA CYS A 663 -16.52 -7.11 -26.58
C CYS A 663 -17.40 -8.15 -25.84
N PRO A 664 -16.96 -9.42 -25.67
CA PRO A 664 -17.75 -10.44 -24.96
C PRO A 664 -17.58 -10.34 -23.42
N GLY A 665 -18.65 -10.60 -22.63
CA GLY A 665 -18.57 -10.71 -21.15
C GLY A 665 -17.76 -11.95 -20.74
N ASP A 666 -16.67 -11.78 -19.97
CA ASP A 666 -15.42 -12.52 -20.20
C ASP A 666 -15.35 -14.00 -19.72
N ALA A 667 -14.68 -14.84 -20.53
CA ALA A 667 -14.15 -16.20 -20.27
C ALA A 667 -15.03 -17.49 -20.28
N THR A 668 -15.88 -17.74 -21.28
CA THR A 668 -16.12 -19.14 -21.77
C THR A 668 -16.27 -19.24 -23.30
N THR A 669 -16.19 -18.10 -23.99
CA THR A 669 -16.11 -17.99 -25.44
C THR A 669 -14.86 -18.66 -26.04
N VAL A 670 -13.82 -18.98 -25.27
CA VAL A 670 -12.62 -19.69 -25.78
C VAL A 670 -12.96 -21.10 -26.31
N GLU A 671 -13.98 -21.78 -25.77
CA GLU A 671 -14.42 -23.08 -26.32
C GLU A 671 -15.30 -22.92 -27.56
N ALA A 672 -16.09 -21.84 -27.65
CA ALA A 672 -16.85 -21.48 -28.87
C ALA A 672 -15.93 -21.01 -30.00
N GLU A 673 -14.89 -20.22 -29.67
CA GLU A 673 -13.84 -19.79 -30.58
C GLU A 673 -13.04 -20.99 -31.12
N LYS A 674 -12.81 -22.03 -30.32
CA LYS A 674 -12.17 -23.29 -30.76
C LYS A 674 -13.03 -24.11 -31.72
N ARG A 675 -14.34 -24.25 -31.48
CA ARG A 675 -15.25 -24.95 -32.41
C ARG A 675 -15.42 -24.21 -33.73
N ASN A 676 -15.51 -22.88 -33.70
CA ASN A 676 -15.73 -22.06 -34.90
C ASN A 676 -14.48 -21.90 -35.76
N LYS A 677 -13.29 -21.83 -35.14
CA LYS A 677 -12.03 -21.81 -35.88
C LYS A 677 -11.81 -23.12 -36.66
N ALA A 678 -12.15 -24.27 -36.06
CA ALA A 678 -12.07 -25.59 -36.71
C ALA A 678 -13.05 -25.74 -37.90
N ALA A 679 -14.25 -25.16 -37.80
CA ALA A 679 -15.21 -25.16 -38.91
C ALA A 679 -14.80 -24.24 -40.07
N ALA A 680 -14.20 -23.08 -39.75
CA ALA A 680 -13.76 -22.10 -40.73
C ALA A 680 -12.51 -22.54 -41.51
N GLU A 681 -11.54 -23.20 -40.85
CA GLU A 681 -10.37 -23.78 -41.52
C GLU A 681 -10.78 -24.86 -42.55
N ALA A 682 -11.80 -25.66 -42.23
CA ALA A 682 -12.36 -26.66 -43.14
C ALA A 682 -13.05 -26.02 -44.37
N ALA A 683 -13.68 -24.85 -44.22
CA ALA A 683 -14.30 -24.13 -45.31
C ALA A 683 -13.29 -23.40 -46.22
N ALA A 684 -12.25 -22.80 -45.62
CA ALA A 684 -11.18 -22.10 -46.35
C ALA A 684 -10.40 -23.03 -47.29
N ALA A 685 -10.21 -24.30 -46.90
CA ALA A 685 -9.60 -25.33 -47.74
C ALA A 685 -10.43 -25.66 -49.00
N SER A 686 -11.75 -25.46 -48.96
CA SER A 686 -12.64 -25.80 -50.08
C SER A 686 -12.74 -24.71 -51.14
N ALA A 687 -12.54 -23.44 -50.77
CA ALA A 687 -12.79 -22.30 -51.66
C ALA A 687 -11.59 -21.91 -52.55
N SER A 688 -10.43 -22.54 -52.33
CA SER A 688 -9.24 -22.40 -53.20
C SER A 688 -9.17 -23.44 -54.33
N ARG A 689 -10.23 -24.24 -54.53
CA ARG A 689 -10.36 -25.17 -55.68
C ARG A 689 -11.45 -24.75 -56.64
#